data_AF-A0A7J3A3Z6-F1
#
_entry.id   AF-A0A7J3A3Z6-F1
#
_cell.length_a   1.000
_cell.length_b   1.000
_cell.length_c   1.000
_cell.angle_alpha   90.00
_cell.angle_beta   90.00
_cell.angle_gamma   90.00
#
_symmetry.space_group_name_H-M   'P 1'
#
loop_
_entity.id
_entity.type
_entity.pdbx_description
1 polymer ?
#
loop_
_entity_poly.entity_id
_entity_poly.type
_entity_poly.pdbx_seq_one_letter_code
_entity_poly.pdbx_strand_id
1 'polypeptide(L)'
;MDFIVRGLKSYNYLFQICYRNSMIKALAFVSIVLLIASFYTADTQNITSRIDELSIQGSGGEIGFRLLTPIVDLLSGPVWLRLKGVDIYESTMSSAASPSQAGGLPIQLPYRVPSPKFSRNLLISIDVSRIPYQAETSIAVNPLNPDNIVIGMNDYGVYGPSAYASIDGGERWDGPFATTPLLKDDYGSDVSLAFDREGRVYFAYMSIGFKYIAVNRVVFGDDKASIVVIRSDDGGFRWSSPIVAAVGDIYAHENEVIIVFLDRPRITVGPDPFDLKKDRIYVTYTEFVLRYPLIPEYPYILAPTISTTIKLVYSTDGGETWSSPRPVSPTYSHILGEERRRIVQGSNPKVGRDGTLYVAYYDSLDEGPWDGLFAPTIVKSKDGGRTFTKPIHVDYLLEMDYELPPTLFRAWVSMMPQIDVGPNEEVYLVVAAKPDDSDIFFYRSLDGGGSWSTARKLNDDKTNRDQFIPAIAVSPNGTIHVSWADRRDDPKDIEYHIFYTKSSDKGEKWIENTRVTDYPSNPNYGLYLYIGDYFSIAATDEEVYVSWTDTRLGRQYSPNMKIGFARTRHIPLPSILVSPPSGHAGQEITIIGENFIPNGEVYIRVGDAYLSAVRSDRDGKFQTRIFMPILGEGPYKIEVIDASGNRAETYFYCELGIDTLKKEVESMKRDLDKIIGRTTIGNMSSTVDKEYEEILASLRILGDKIERLESESSYIKNLSYVLLIPLAVLCIVVLILTWRYWRVKKE
;
A
#
# COMPACT_ATOMS: atom_id res chain seq x y z
N MET A 1 36.86 32.98 18.78
CA MET A 1 37.58 32.98 20.07
C MET A 1 38.44 34.25 20.30
N ASP A 2 39.01 34.90 19.28
CA ASP A 2 39.78 36.15 19.46
C ASP A 2 38.95 37.45 19.63
N PHE A 3 37.63 37.42 19.39
CA PHE A 3 36.73 38.53 19.68
C PHE A 3 36.30 38.56 21.16
N ILE A 4 36.38 37.41 21.85
CA ILE A 4 36.00 37.25 23.26
C ILE A 4 37.14 37.72 24.19
N VAL A 5 38.40 37.60 23.76
CA VAL A 5 39.57 38.04 24.55
C VAL A 5 39.78 39.55 24.54
N ARG A 6 39.26 40.28 23.53
CA ARG A 6 39.33 41.75 23.46
C ARG A 6 38.19 42.47 24.19
N GLY A 7 37.04 41.82 24.40
CA GLY A 7 35.96 42.35 25.24
C GLY A 7 36.23 42.25 26.75
N LEU A 8 36.97 41.22 27.19
CA LEU A 8 37.26 40.96 28.60
C LEU A 8 38.31 41.90 29.23
N LYS A 9 39.07 42.68 28.44
CA LYS A 9 40.02 43.67 28.97
C LYS A 9 39.41 45.06 29.24
N SER A 10 38.23 45.35 28.69
CA SER A 10 37.51 46.61 28.95
C SER A 10 36.60 46.53 30.20
N TYR A 11 36.28 45.32 30.67
CA TYR A 11 35.47 45.09 31.86
C TYR A 11 36.24 45.24 33.18
N ASN A 12 37.56 45.05 33.16
CA ASN A 12 38.38 45.09 34.38
C ASN A 12 38.60 46.52 34.93
N TYR A 13 38.40 47.55 34.10
CA TYR A 13 38.52 48.96 34.51
C TYR A 13 37.21 49.52 35.07
N LEU A 14 36.06 48.99 34.63
CA LEU A 14 34.73 49.31 35.18
C LEU A 14 34.44 48.61 36.51
N PHE A 15 35.06 47.45 36.74
CA PHE A 15 34.88 46.67 37.98
C PHE A 15 35.52 47.33 39.21
N GLN A 16 36.60 48.10 39.05
CA GLN A 16 37.24 48.82 40.17
C GLN A 16 36.50 50.09 40.63
N ILE A 17 35.67 50.70 39.77
CA ILE A 17 34.92 51.91 40.13
C ILE A 17 33.59 51.57 40.84
N CYS A 18 33.06 50.36 40.68
CA CYS A 18 31.75 49.97 41.22
C CYS A 18 31.79 49.31 42.62
N TYR A 19 32.97 49.10 43.21
CA TYR A 19 33.09 48.34 44.48
C TYR A 19 32.72 49.14 45.75
N ARG A 20 32.34 50.43 45.64
CA ARG A 20 32.13 51.33 46.80
C ARG A 20 30.73 51.92 46.98
N ASN A 21 29.73 51.56 46.17
CA ASN A 21 28.37 52.12 46.32
C ASN A 21 27.28 51.04 46.35
N SER A 22 26.53 50.98 47.45
CA SER A 22 25.46 50.00 47.67
C SER A 22 24.28 50.14 46.69
N MET A 23 24.05 51.32 46.12
CA MET A 23 23.05 51.52 45.06
C MET A 23 23.42 50.88 43.72
N ILE A 24 24.71 50.76 43.39
CA ILE A 24 25.17 50.15 42.12
C ILE A 24 25.08 48.62 42.19
N LYS A 25 25.17 48.02 43.39
CA LYS A 25 24.92 46.58 43.59
C LYS A 25 23.46 46.21 43.32
N ALA A 26 22.51 47.05 43.71
CA ALA A 26 21.10 46.84 43.41
C ALA A 26 20.82 46.96 41.90
N LEU A 27 21.39 47.97 41.24
CA LEU A 27 21.25 48.14 39.78
C LEU A 27 21.94 47.05 38.96
N ALA A 28 23.13 46.58 39.38
CA ALA A 28 23.81 45.45 38.74
C ALA A 28 23.09 44.13 38.98
N PHE A 29 22.51 43.91 40.16
CA PHE A 29 21.70 42.73 40.45
C PHE A 29 20.38 42.75 39.66
N VAL A 30 19.70 43.90 39.58
CA VAL A 30 18.50 44.07 38.73
C VAL A 30 18.84 43.92 37.25
N SER A 31 20.00 44.41 36.79
CA SER A 31 20.44 44.25 35.41
C SER A 31 20.84 42.80 35.08
N ILE A 32 21.47 42.07 36.01
CA ILE A 32 21.79 40.64 35.87
C ILE A 32 20.52 39.80 35.95
N VAL A 33 19.55 40.14 36.82
CA VAL A 33 18.24 39.48 36.86
C VAL A 33 17.43 39.77 35.61
N LEU A 34 17.51 40.97 35.03
CA LEU A 34 16.91 41.30 33.74
C LEU A 34 17.63 40.66 32.56
N LEU A 35 18.96 40.45 32.63
CA LEU A 35 19.74 39.73 31.61
C LEU A 35 19.46 38.22 31.69
N ILE A 36 19.39 37.65 32.89
CA ILE A 36 19.01 36.24 33.12
C ILE A 36 17.54 36.05 32.75
N ALA A 37 16.65 37.01 33.04
CA ALA A 37 15.28 37.01 32.56
C ALA A 37 15.22 37.16 31.05
N SER A 38 16.12 37.92 30.40
CA SER A 38 16.16 38.03 28.95
C SER A 38 16.70 36.77 28.26
N PHE A 39 17.63 36.06 28.91
CA PHE A 39 18.07 34.71 28.50
C PHE A 39 16.98 33.66 28.76
N TYR A 40 16.24 33.75 29.88
CA TYR A 40 15.05 32.92 30.12
C TYR A 40 13.90 33.25 29.17
N THR A 41 13.71 34.50 28.72
CA THR A 41 12.70 34.84 27.71
C THR A 41 13.11 34.45 26.29
N ALA A 42 14.41 34.44 25.98
CA ALA A 42 14.94 33.98 24.70
C ALA A 42 14.95 32.44 24.59
N ASP A 43 15.25 31.72 25.67
CA ASP A 43 15.10 30.26 25.72
C ASP A 43 13.65 29.83 25.89
N THR A 44 12.81 30.60 26.60
CA THR A 44 11.37 30.30 26.61
C THR A 44 10.71 30.58 25.29
N GLN A 45 11.22 31.42 24.39
CA GLN A 45 10.70 31.51 23.01
C GLN A 45 11.10 30.31 22.14
N ASN A 46 12.25 29.66 22.40
CA ASN A 46 12.64 28.40 21.75
C ASN A 46 12.02 27.16 22.40
N ILE A 47 11.65 27.24 23.68
CA ILE A 47 10.92 26.18 24.40
C ILE A 47 9.41 26.33 24.17
N THR A 48 8.86 27.55 24.06
CA THR A 48 7.46 27.75 23.63
C THR A 48 7.29 27.45 22.16
N SER A 49 8.27 27.67 21.27
CA SER A 49 8.14 27.14 19.89
C SER A 49 8.18 25.60 19.84
N ARG A 50 8.95 24.94 20.72
CA ARG A 50 8.93 23.47 20.86
C ARG A 50 7.70 22.92 21.61
N ILE A 51 7.10 23.69 22.51
CA ILE A 51 5.85 23.34 23.21
C ILE A 51 4.62 23.70 22.36
N ASP A 52 4.72 24.70 21.49
CA ASP A 52 3.72 25.07 20.49
C ASP A 52 3.76 24.10 19.29
N GLU A 53 4.94 23.55 18.93
CA GLU A 53 5.05 22.38 18.03
C GLU A 53 4.51 21.07 18.66
N LEU A 54 4.45 20.98 19.99
CA LEU A 54 3.77 19.89 20.71
C LEU A 54 2.27 20.16 20.94
N SER A 55 1.76 21.35 20.61
CA SER A 55 0.36 21.73 20.87
C SER A 55 -0.42 22.24 19.65
N ILE A 56 0.11 22.07 18.43
CA ILE A 56 -0.63 22.37 17.21
C ILE A 56 -0.91 21.09 16.41
N GLN A 57 -2.20 20.74 16.42
CA GLN A 57 -2.95 19.86 15.52
C GLN A 57 -3.02 18.36 15.86
N GLY A 58 -3.74 18.07 16.94
CA GLY A 58 -4.40 16.79 17.16
C GLY A 58 -5.83 16.97 17.69
N SER A 59 -6.79 16.81 16.78
CA SER A 59 -8.22 16.45 17.01
C SER A 59 -9.16 17.42 17.74
N GLY A 60 -10.42 17.37 17.32
CA GLY A 60 -11.51 17.83 18.15
C GLY A 60 -11.46 17.13 19.51
N GLY A 61 -11.51 17.94 20.57
CA GLY A 61 -12.00 17.56 21.88
C GLY A 61 -11.29 16.41 22.59
N GLU A 62 -10.08 16.65 23.10
CA GLU A 62 -9.76 16.41 24.51
C GLU A 62 -8.34 16.92 24.82
N ILE A 63 -8.24 17.91 25.71
CA ILE A 63 -6.99 18.37 26.31
C ILE A 63 -6.61 17.30 27.34
N GLY A 64 -6.03 16.19 26.87
CA GLY A 64 -5.63 15.05 27.69
C GLY A 64 -4.17 14.69 27.43
N PHE A 65 -3.40 14.48 28.50
CA PHE A 65 -2.03 13.96 28.43
C PHE A 65 -2.06 12.54 27.82
N ARG A 66 -1.46 12.35 26.63
CA ARG A 66 -1.30 11.05 25.97
C ARG A 66 -0.08 10.33 26.57
N LEU A 67 -0.31 9.19 27.19
CA LEU A 67 0.72 8.40 27.87
C LEU A 67 1.59 7.57 26.91
N LEU A 68 1.18 7.33 25.66
CA LEU A 68 2.00 6.61 24.67
C LEU A 68 2.99 7.51 23.92
N THR A 69 2.85 8.84 24.06
CA THR A 69 3.69 9.84 23.38
C THR A 69 5.20 9.53 23.43
N PRO A 70 5.78 9.07 24.56
CA PRO A 70 7.22 8.82 24.64
C PRO A 70 7.75 7.72 23.73
N ILE A 71 6.88 6.85 23.23
CA ILE A 71 7.25 5.76 22.32
C ILE A 71 6.61 5.91 20.94
N VAL A 72 6.01 7.06 20.62
CA VAL A 72 5.22 7.24 19.39
C VAL A 72 6.01 6.81 18.14
N ASP A 73 7.26 7.24 18.00
CA ASP A 73 8.09 6.95 16.81
C ASP A 73 8.45 5.47 16.65
N LEU A 74 8.24 4.68 17.70
CA LEU A 74 8.50 3.24 17.75
C LEU A 74 7.27 2.40 17.38
N LEU A 75 6.05 2.97 17.37
CA LEU A 75 4.81 2.22 17.13
C LEU A 75 4.53 2.00 15.63
N SER A 76 3.65 1.05 15.29
CA SER A 76 3.14 0.84 13.91
C SER A 76 1.70 1.32 13.69
N GLY A 77 1.32 1.36 12.42
CA GLY A 77 -0.07 1.30 11.98
C GLY A 77 -0.95 2.48 12.41
N PRO A 78 -2.25 2.24 12.67
CA PRO A 78 -3.22 3.29 12.99
C PRO A 78 -2.92 4.01 14.30
N VAL A 79 -2.26 3.37 15.27
CA VAL A 79 -1.89 4.01 16.55
C VAL A 79 -0.82 5.07 16.32
N TRP A 80 0.22 4.72 15.54
CA TRP A 80 1.24 5.69 15.12
C TRP A 80 0.61 6.88 14.39
N LEU A 81 -0.25 6.61 13.40
CA LEU A 81 -0.93 7.64 12.61
C LEU A 81 -1.77 8.57 13.49
N ARG A 82 -2.60 8.01 14.38
CA ARG A 82 -3.44 8.79 15.31
C ARG A 82 -2.60 9.68 16.21
N LEU A 83 -1.52 9.14 16.81
CA LEU A 83 -0.64 9.91 17.69
C LEU A 83 0.16 10.98 16.93
N LYS A 84 0.36 10.83 15.63
CA LYS A 84 0.91 11.85 14.72
C LYS A 84 -0.14 12.83 14.17
N GLY A 85 -1.37 12.80 14.70
CA GLY A 85 -2.45 13.72 14.33
C GLY A 85 -3.25 13.29 13.09
N VAL A 86 -3.01 12.10 12.57
CA VAL A 86 -3.74 11.50 11.43
C VAL A 86 -4.70 10.44 11.96
N ASP A 87 -5.88 10.87 12.43
CA ASP A 87 -6.95 9.91 12.74
C ASP A 87 -7.68 9.50 11.44
N ILE A 88 -7.52 8.24 11.06
CA ILE A 88 -8.06 7.68 9.82
C ILE A 88 -9.57 7.41 9.95
N TYR A 89 -10.04 7.13 11.17
CA TYR A 89 -11.42 6.70 11.44
C TYR A 89 -12.33 7.87 11.83
N GLU A 90 -11.77 9.00 12.26
CA GLU A 90 -12.51 10.23 12.55
C GLU A 90 -12.49 11.26 11.41
N SER A 91 -13.49 12.14 11.40
CA SER A 91 -13.98 12.97 10.27
C SER A 91 -12.99 13.88 9.51
N THR A 92 -11.72 14.00 9.92
CA THR A 92 -10.72 14.89 9.31
C THR A 92 -10.25 14.43 7.94
N MET A 93 -10.32 13.13 7.64
CA MET A 93 -10.05 12.57 6.30
C MET A 93 -11.29 12.49 5.39
N SER A 94 -12.42 13.13 5.75
CA SER A 94 -13.66 13.11 4.96
C SER A 94 -13.54 13.68 3.53
N SER A 95 -12.40 14.28 3.17
CA SER A 95 -12.05 14.69 1.80
C SER A 95 -11.44 13.56 0.94
N ALA A 96 -11.08 12.40 1.51
CA ALA A 96 -10.32 11.34 0.83
C ALA A 96 -11.14 10.48 -0.15
N ALA A 97 -12.47 10.52 -0.08
CA ALA A 97 -13.35 9.89 -1.05
C ALA A 97 -14.06 10.96 -1.88
N SER A 98 -13.39 11.50 -2.90
CA SER A 98 -14.16 11.89 -4.07
C SER A 98 -14.71 10.60 -4.71
N PRO A 99 -16.03 10.42 -4.81
CA PRO A 99 -16.56 9.32 -5.61
C PRO A 99 -16.05 9.48 -7.05
N SER A 100 -15.86 8.35 -7.75
CA SER A 100 -15.88 8.21 -9.21
C SER A 100 -15.58 9.50 -9.98
N GLN A 101 -14.36 9.64 -10.51
CA GLN A 101 -13.95 10.74 -11.41
C GLN A 101 -14.72 12.04 -11.19
N ALA A 102 -14.22 12.95 -10.34
CA ALA A 102 -14.76 14.30 -10.27
C ALA A 102 -15.03 14.81 -11.70
N GLY A 103 -16.31 15.00 -12.03
CA GLY A 103 -16.73 15.24 -13.41
C GLY A 103 -15.96 16.42 -13.99
N GLY A 104 -15.21 16.18 -15.07
CA GLY A 104 -14.42 17.21 -15.76
C GLY A 104 -12.90 17.05 -15.68
N LEU A 105 -12.35 16.13 -14.87
CA LEU A 105 -10.93 15.79 -14.94
C LEU A 105 -10.64 14.76 -16.04
N PRO A 106 -9.53 14.86 -16.78
CA PRO A 106 -9.14 13.86 -17.78
C PRO A 106 -8.97 12.48 -17.14
N ILE A 107 -9.43 11.43 -17.82
CA ILE A 107 -9.19 10.04 -17.41
C ILE A 107 -7.69 9.76 -17.55
N GLN A 108 -6.99 9.60 -16.43
CA GLN A 108 -5.59 9.17 -16.43
C GLN A 108 -5.53 7.65 -16.26
N LEU A 109 -5.22 6.96 -17.36
CA LEU A 109 -5.06 5.50 -17.36
C LEU A 109 -3.58 5.14 -17.21
N PRO A 110 -3.20 4.35 -16.19
CA PRO A 110 -1.83 3.89 -16.02
C PRO A 110 -1.34 3.16 -17.26
N TYR A 111 -0.16 3.52 -17.76
CA TYR A 111 0.52 2.74 -18.79
C TYR A 111 1.42 1.70 -18.11
N ARG A 112 1.07 0.42 -18.24
CA ARG A 112 1.81 -0.68 -17.63
C ARG A 112 2.95 -1.15 -18.52
N VAL A 113 4.11 -1.40 -17.92
CA VAL A 113 5.28 -2.00 -18.56
C VAL A 113 5.50 -3.39 -17.94
N PRO A 114 5.16 -4.49 -18.64
CA PRO A 114 5.20 -5.84 -18.08
C PRO A 114 6.53 -6.20 -17.41
N SER A 115 6.45 -7.02 -16.36
CA SER A 115 7.63 -7.64 -15.76
C SER A 115 8.26 -8.65 -16.71
N PRO A 116 9.61 -8.75 -16.78
CA PRO A 116 10.27 -9.78 -17.57
C PRO A 116 10.07 -11.22 -17.07
N LYS A 117 9.78 -11.43 -15.77
CA LYS A 117 9.75 -12.76 -15.14
C LYS A 117 8.55 -13.02 -14.23
N PHE A 118 7.70 -12.02 -13.99
CA PHE A 118 6.50 -12.15 -13.17
C PHE A 118 5.25 -11.98 -14.02
N SER A 119 4.15 -12.56 -13.53
CA SER A 119 2.81 -12.36 -14.04
C SER A 119 2.43 -10.88 -14.08
N ARG A 120 1.35 -10.55 -14.80
CA ARG A 120 0.72 -9.23 -14.64
C ARG A 120 0.42 -8.97 -13.16
N ASN A 121 0.52 -7.71 -12.74
CA ASN A 121 0.18 -7.36 -11.38
C ASN A 121 -1.33 -7.30 -11.20
N LEU A 122 -1.84 -7.96 -10.16
CA LEU A 122 -3.22 -7.85 -9.72
C LEU A 122 -3.32 -6.88 -8.54
N LEU A 123 -4.42 -6.15 -8.45
CA LEU A 123 -4.81 -5.41 -7.25
C LEU A 123 -5.84 -6.26 -6.53
N ILE A 124 -5.47 -6.77 -5.35
CA ILE A 124 -6.26 -7.77 -4.61
C ILE A 124 -7.36 -7.09 -3.80
N SER A 125 -7.02 -6.00 -3.12
CA SER A 125 -7.95 -5.34 -2.20
C SER A 125 -9.00 -4.49 -2.92
N ILE A 126 -10.24 -4.55 -2.44
CA ILE A 126 -11.35 -3.71 -2.90
C ILE A 126 -11.67 -2.62 -1.88
N ASP A 127 -12.17 -1.47 -2.35
CA ASP A 127 -12.61 -0.40 -1.44
C ASP A 127 -13.99 -0.73 -0.90
N VAL A 128 -14.08 -1.02 0.40
CA VAL A 128 -15.34 -1.35 1.09
C VAL A 128 -15.94 -0.16 1.83
N SER A 129 -15.20 0.94 1.97
CA SER A 129 -15.69 2.19 2.56
C SER A 129 -15.11 3.41 1.86
N ARG A 130 -15.31 4.60 2.45
CA ARG A 130 -14.73 5.87 1.96
C ARG A 130 -13.25 6.05 2.32
N ILE A 131 -12.66 5.08 3.01
CA ILE A 131 -11.25 5.07 3.39
C ILE A 131 -10.55 4.02 2.52
N PRO A 132 -9.97 4.40 1.37
CA PRO A 132 -9.48 3.46 0.36
C PRO A 132 -8.01 3.11 0.59
N TYR A 133 -7.66 2.75 1.82
CA TYR A 133 -6.29 2.46 2.21
C TYR A 133 -6.18 1.01 2.67
N GLN A 134 -5.34 0.25 1.97
CA GLN A 134 -4.84 -1.04 2.43
C GLN A 134 -3.31 -1.02 2.39
N ALA A 135 -2.69 -1.50 3.46
CA ALA A 135 -1.25 -1.53 3.64
C ALA A 135 -0.86 -2.78 4.44
N GLU A 136 0.45 -2.98 4.60
CA GLU A 136 1.01 -4.01 5.50
C GLU A 136 0.49 -5.41 5.19
N THR A 137 1.10 -6.07 4.21
CA THR A 137 0.65 -7.37 3.75
C THR A 137 1.41 -8.51 4.41
N SER A 138 0.73 -9.61 4.67
CA SER A 138 1.33 -10.91 4.97
C SER A 138 0.75 -11.94 4.00
N ILE A 139 1.61 -12.68 3.30
CA ILE A 139 1.19 -13.77 2.42
C ILE A 139 1.57 -15.13 3.04
N ALA A 140 0.67 -16.09 2.96
CA ALA A 140 0.93 -17.48 3.33
C ALA A 140 0.36 -18.41 2.24
N VAL A 141 1.10 -19.49 1.96
CA VAL A 141 0.74 -20.49 0.94
C VAL A 141 0.53 -21.83 1.63
N ASN A 142 -0.55 -22.52 1.28
CA ASN A 142 -0.88 -23.80 1.88
C ASN A 142 0.15 -24.87 1.46
N PRO A 143 0.85 -25.52 2.42
CA PRO A 143 1.88 -26.50 2.08
C PRO A 143 1.32 -27.79 1.42
N LEU A 144 0.02 -28.05 1.57
CA LEU A 144 -0.65 -29.19 0.94
C LEU A 144 -1.24 -28.86 -0.44
N ASN A 145 -1.44 -27.58 -0.75
CA ASN A 145 -2.00 -27.13 -2.01
C ASN A 145 -1.48 -25.71 -2.36
N PRO A 146 -0.42 -25.59 -3.17
CA PRO A 146 0.14 -24.31 -3.59
C PRO A 146 -0.84 -23.35 -4.30
N ASP A 147 -1.94 -23.87 -4.86
CA ASP A 147 -2.97 -23.02 -5.45
C ASP A 147 -3.86 -22.35 -4.38
N ASN A 148 -3.82 -22.81 -3.12
CA ASN A 148 -4.45 -22.14 -1.99
C ASN A 148 -3.51 -21.13 -1.33
N ILE A 149 -3.81 -19.84 -1.52
CA ILE A 149 -3.03 -18.71 -1.05
C ILE A 149 -3.92 -17.81 -0.19
N VAL A 150 -3.41 -17.33 0.93
CA VAL A 150 -4.09 -16.35 1.79
C VAL A 150 -3.21 -15.12 1.95
N ILE A 151 -3.79 -13.94 1.73
CA ILE A 151 -3.15 -12.64 1.99
C ILE A 151 -3.95 -11.91 3.05
N GLY A 152 -3.27 -11.50 4.13
CA GLY A 152 -3.80 -10.64 5.19
C GLY A 152 -3.25 -9.23 5.01
N MET A 153 -4.04 -8.23 5.38
CA MET A 153 -3.64 -6.82 5.27
C MET A 153 -4.29 -5.95 6.35
N ASN A 154 -3.63 -4.84 6.70
CA ASN A 154 -4.34 -3.74 7.35
C ASN A 154 -5.30 -3.13 6.33
N ASP A 155 -6.59 -3.16 6.66
CA ASP A 155 -7.64 -2.60 5.82
C ASP A 155 -8.35 -1.49 6.59
N TYR A 156 -7.93 -0.25 6.34
CA TYR A 156 -8.48 0.91 7.03
C TYR A 156 -9.92 1.22 6.58
N GLY A 157 -10.43 0.50 5.59
CA GLY A 157 -11.82 0.56 5.17
C GLY A 157 -12.78 -0.07 6.19
N VAL A 158 -12.27 -0.91 7.09
CA VAL A 158 -12.99 -1.63 8.15
C VAL A 158 -12.26 -1.47 9.49
N TYR A 159 -12.89 -1.88 10.60
CA TYR A 159 -12.29 -1.73 11.93
C TYR A 159 -11.21 -2.78 12.24
N GLY A 160 -11.27 -3.98 11.64
CA GLY A 160 -10.24 -5.02 11.79
C GLY A 160 -9.47 -5.24 10.49
N PRO A 161 -8.28 -5.86 10.55
CA PRO A 161 -7.59 -6.35 9.35
C PRO A 161 -8.49 -7.25 8.50
N SER A 162 -8.18 -7.40 7.21
CA SER A 162 -8.93 -8.28 6.31
C SER A 162 -8.03 -9.34 5.68
N ALA A 163 -8.63 -10.50 5.37
CA ALA A 163 -8.00 -11.56 4.60
C ALA A 163 -8.66 -11.69 3.21
N TYR A 164 -7.85 -12.11 2.23
CA TYR A 164 -8.29 -12.56 0.92
C TYR A 164 -7.73 -13.95 0.66
N ALA A 165 -8.55 -14.82 0.07
CA ALA A 165 -8.17 -16.19 -0.22
C ALA A 165 -8.28 -16.47 -1.72
N SER A 166 -7.35 -17.27 -2.23
CA SER A 166 -7.37 -17.83 -3.58
C SER A 166 -7.25 -19.35 -3.50
N ILE A 167 -7.84 -20.04 -4.47
CA ILE A 167 -7.75 -21.51 -4.67
C ILE A 167 -7.30 -21.88 -6.08
N ASP A 168 -6.89 -20.90 -6.88
CA ASP A 168 -6.44 -21.04 -8.27
C ASP A 168 -5.04 -20.45 -8.49
N GLY A 169 -4.23 -20.40 -7.43
CA GLY A 169 -2.87 -19.87 -7.48
C GLY A 169 -2.80 -18.35 -7.58
N GLY A 170 -3.85 -17.64 -7.16
CA GLY A 170 -3.91 -16.19 -7.15
C GLY A 170 -4.37 -15.57 -8.47
N GLU A 171 -5.05 -16.31 -9.34
CA GLU A 171 -5.71 -15.73 -10.51
C GLU A 171 -7.00 -15.00 -10.13
N ARG A 172 -7.75 -15.55 -9.16
CA ARG A 172 -8.92 -14.95 -8.54
C ARG A 172 -8.82 -14.98 -7.03
N TRP A 173 -9.51 -14.03 -6.41
CA TRP A 173 -9.45 -13.78 -4.98
C TRP A 173 -10.85 -13.52 -4.44
N ASP A 174 -11.20 -14.21 -3.37
CA ASP A 174 -12.40 -13.95 -2.59
C ASP A 174 -12.04 -13.15 -1.33
N GLY A 175 -12.89 -12.19 -0.99
CA GLY A 175 -12.70 -11.27 0.14
C GLY A 175 -13.39 -9.91 -0.09
N PRO A 176 -13.22 -8.95 0.82
CA PRO A 176 -12.47 -9.08 2.08
C PRO A 176 -13.23 -9.92 3.11
N PHE A 177 -12.52 -10.85 3.74
CA PHE A 177 -12.94 -11.48 4.99
C PHE A 177 -12.45 -10.61 6.15
N ALA A 178 -13.23 -9.59 6.49
CA ALA A 178 -12.91 -8.67 7.58
C ALA A 178 -12.91 -9.41 8.92
N THR A 179 -11.84 -9.22 9.69
CA THR A 179 -11.73 -9.73 11.06
C THR A 179 -12.39 -8.75 12.04
N THR A 180 -12.54 -9.17 13.29
CA THR A 180 -13.11 -8.33 14.36
C THR A 180 -12.11 -8.18 15.49
N PRO A 181 -11.89 -6.98 16.05
CA PRO A 181 -11.15 -6.85 17.31
C PRO A 181 -11.90 -7.53 18.46
N LEU A 182 -11.28 -7.59 19.64
CA LEU A 182 -11.91 -8.09 20.86
C LEU A 182 -13.15 -7.27 21.22
N LEU A 183 -14.09 -7.91 21.92
CA LEU A 183 -15.25 -7.21 22.45
C LEU A 183 -14.79 -6.08 23.39
N LYS A 184 -15.14 -4.83 23.06
CA LYS A 184 -14.75 -3.55 23.71
C LYS A 184 -13.45 -2.90 23.20
N ASP A 185 -12.77 -3.52 22.25
CA ASP A 185 -11.69 -2.87 21.51
C ASP A 185 -12.25 -2.22 20.24
N ASP A 186 -11.55 -1.22 19.73
CA ASP A 186 -12.05 -0.27 18.74
C ASP A 186 -11.63 -0.68 17.31
N TYR A 187 -10.40 -1.14 17.13
CA TYR A 187 -9.86 -1.51 15.83
C TYR A 187 -8.72 -2.54 15.95
N GLY A 188 -8.23 -3.03 14.82
CA GLY A 188 -7.05 -3.90 14.75
C GLY A 188 -6.01 -3.45 13.73
N SER A 189 -4.80 -3.98 13.87
CA SER A 189 -3.65 -3.67 13.02
C SER A 189 -2.64 -4.82 13.07
N ASP A 190 -1.61 -4.68 12.25
CA ASP A 190 -0.37 -5.46 12.21
C ASP A 190 -0.64 -6.95 11.99
N VAL A 191 -0.53 -7.38 10.74
CA VAL A 191 -0.96 -8.70 10.31
C VAL A 191 0.21 -9.66 10.14
N SER A 192 0.00 -10.91 10.52
CA SER A 192 0.92 -11.99 10.20
C SER A 192 0.15 -13.30 10.02
N LEU A 193 0.47 -14.01 8.94
CA LEU A 193 -0.14 -15.29 8.57
C LEU A 193 0.88 -16.42 8.54
N ALA A 194 0.44 -17.62 8.92
CA ALA A 194 1.19 -18.86 8.74
C ALA A 194 0.25 -20.05 8.56
N PHE A 195 0.59 -20.96 7.65
CA PHE A 195 -0.05 -22.27 7.56
C PHE A 195 0.68 -23.27 8.46
N ASP A 196 -0.08 -24.18 9.08
CA ASP A 196 0.48 -25.42 9.59
C ASP A 196 0.60 -26.49 8.49
N ARG A 197 1.28 -27.59 8.81
CA ARG A 197 1.51 -28.72 7.90
C ARG A 197 0.25 -29.51 7.59
N GLU A 198 -0.83 -29.31 8.34
CA GLU A 198 -2.15 -29.88 8.06
C GLU A 198 -3.02 -28.98 7.14
N GLY A 199 -2.52 -27.81 6.75
CA GLY A 199 -3.21 -26.90 5.84
C GLY A 199 -4.21 -25.96 6.52
N ARG A 200 -4.16 -25.82 7.85
CA ARG A 200 -4.91 -24.78 8.58
C ARG A 200 -4.08 -23.50 8.58
N VAL A 201 -4.75 -22.36 8.41
CA VAL A 201 -4.10 -21.05 8.41
C VAL A 201 -4.42 -20.29 9.69
N TYR A 202 -3.40 -19.68 10.27
CA TYR A 202 -3.49 -18.83 11.44
C TYR A 202 -3.20 -17.40 11.06
N PHE A 203 -3.99 -16.48 11.62
CA PHE A 203 -3.87 -15.04 11.42
C PHE A 203 -3.72 -14.38 12.79
N ALA A 204 -2.51 -13.88 13.06
CA ALA A 204 -2.21 -13.07 14.24
C ALA A 204 -2.33 -11.58 13.91
N TYR A 205 -2.95 -10.83 14.81
CA TYR A 205 -3.06 -9.38 14.69
C TYR A 205 -3.24 -8.70 16.06
N MET A 206 -3.05 -7.38 16.10
CA MET A 206 -3.33 -6.56 17.26
C MET A 206 -4.82 -6.25 17.37
N SER A 207 -5.36 -6.40 18.57
CA SER A 207 -6.66 -5.85 18.97
C SER A 207 -6.41 -4.63 19.85
N ILE A 208 -6.89 -3.48 19.43
CA ILE A 208 -6.53 -2.17 19.98
C ILE A 208 -7.79 -1.49 20.47
N GLY A 209 -7.77 -1.05 21.73
CA GLY A 209 -8.89 -0.32 22.32
C GLY A 209 -8.41 0.72 23.33
N PHE A 210 -9.29 1.63 23.69
CA PHE A 210 -8.97 2.67 24.67
C PHE A 210 -9.26 2.22 26.12
N LYS A 211 -8.37 2.53 27.07
CA LYS A 211 -8.63 2.27 28.50
C LYS A 211 -8.37 3.50 29.36
N TYR A 212 -9.38 3.86 30.15
CA TYR A 212 -9.27 4.85 31.22
C TYR A 212 -8.93 4.19 32.57
N ILE A 213 -8.11 4.88 33.36
CA ILE A 213 -7.82 4.56 34.76
C ILE A 213 -7.98 5.81 35.62
N ALA A 214 -8.40 5.64 36.88
CA ALA A 214 -8.54 6.73 37.84
C ALA A 214 -7.60 6.52 39.02
N VAL A 215 -6.70 7.47 39.28
CA VAL A 215 -5.73 7.42 40.39
C VAL A 215 -5.62 8.80 41.03
N ASN A 216 -5.64 8.88 42.36
CA ASN A 216 -5.52 10.15 43.11
C ASN A 216 -6.45 11.27 42.61
N ARG A 217 -7.67 10.91 42.17
CA ARG A 217 -8.70 11.82 41.59
C ARG A 217 -8.36 12.40 40.20
N VAL A 218 -7.30 11.90 39.57
CA VAL A 218 -6.96 12.19 38.17
C VAL A 218 -7.37 11.00 37.32
N VAL A 219 -7.92 11.26 36.13
CA VAL A 219 -8.23 10.23 35.14
C VAL A 219 -7.15 10.29 34.07
N PHE A 220 -6.53 9.14 33.80
CA PHE A 220 -5.65 8.95 32.66
C PHE A 220 -6.29 7.98 31.68
N GLY A 221 -5.91 8.04 30.41
CA GLY A 221 -6.31 7.03 29.45
C GLY A 221 -5.45 7.07 28.21
N ASP A 222 -5.25 5.91 27.61
CA ASP A 222 -4.62 5.79 26.30
C ASP A 222 -5.06 4.50 25.60
N ASP A 223 -4.56 4.31 24.37
CA ASP A 223 -4.70 3.06 23.63
C ASP A 223 -3.94 1.93 24.34
N LYS A 224 -4.56 0.74 24.38
CA LYS A 224 -3.94 -0.52 24.76
C LYS A 224 -4.05 -1.50 23.60
N ALA A 225 -3.03 -2.34 23.43
CA ALA A 225 -3.01 -3.35 22.38
C ALA A 225 -2.77 -4.74 22.98
N SER A 226 -3.67 -5.67 22.66
CA SER A 226 -3.50 -7.10 22.92
C SER A 226 -3.25 -7.84 21.61
N ILE A 227 -2.65 -9.02 21.68
CA ILE A 227 -2.41 -9.86 20.50
C ILE A 227 -3.43 -10.97 20.49
N VAL A 228 -4.11 -11.11 19.36
CA VAL A 228 -5.10 -12.15 19.12
C VAL A 228 -4.70 -13.02 17.94
N VAL A 229 -5.17 -14.26 17.94
CA VAL A 229 -5.02 -15.19 16.84
C VAL A 229 -6.38 -15.75 16.48
N ILE A 230 -6.68 -15.80 15.19
CA ILE A 230 -7.81 -16.50 14.59
C ILE A 230 -7.28 -17.61 13.69
N ARG A 231 -8.08 -18.66 13.51
CA ARG A 231 -7.77 -19.81 12.65
C ARG A 231 -8.84 -19.99 11.59
N SER A 232 -8.42 -20.45 10.41
CA SER A 232 -9.31 -20.93 9.36
C SER A 232 -8.93 -22.36 8.98
N ASP A 233 -9.94 -23.23 8.96
CA ASP A 233 -9.81 -24.65 8.58
C ASP A 233 -10.28 -24.93 7.14
N ASP A 234 -10.73 -23.91 6.39
CA ASP A 234 -11.28 -24.04 5.03
C ASP A 234 -10.46 -23.32 3.94
N GLY A 235 -9.20 -23.00 4.22
CA GLY A 235 -8.30 -22.36 3.25
C GLY A 235 -8.35 -20.84 3.22
N GLY A 236 -8.95 -20.20 4.24
CA GLY A 236 -8.94 -18.75 4.45
C GLY A 236 -10.29 -18.06 4.24
N PHE A 237 -11.38 -18.83 4.07
CA PHE A 237 -12.71 -18.31 3.75
C PHE A 237 -13.55 -18.04 5.00
N ARG A 238 -13.32 -18.79 6.09
CA ARG A 238 -14.01 -18.60 7.37
C ARG A 238 -13.04 -18.65 8.54
N TRP A 239 -13.17 -17.68 9.43
CA TRP A 239 -12.28 -17.50 10.55
C TRP A 239 -13.01 -17.74 11.89
N SER A 240 -12.28 -18.31 12.86
CA SER A 240 -12.73 -18.43 14.23
C SER A 240 -12.93 -17.06 14.89
N SER A 241 -13.60 -17.03 16.05
CA SER A 241 -13.53 -15.84 16.91
C SER A 241 -12.11 -15.59 17.41
N PRO A 242 -11.74 -14.33 17.71
CA PRO A 242 -10.39 -13.99 18.20
C PRO A 242 -10.08 -14.66 19.53
N ILE A 243 -8.95 -15.36 19.60
CA ILE A 243 -8.40 -15.94 20.82
C ILE A 243 -7.23 -15.09 21.29
N VAL A 244 -7.26 -14.65 22.54
CA VAL A 244 -6.19 -13.82 23.12
C VAL A 244 -4.94 -14.65 23.34
N ALA A 245 -3.86 -14.29 22.65
CA ALA A 245 -2.55 -14.91 22.80
C ALA A 245 -1.67 -14.17 23.83
N ALA A 246 -1.76 -12.83 23.86
CA ALA A 246 -1.08 -11.99 24.85
C ALA A 246 -1.91 -10.74 25.16
N VAL A 247 -1.86 -10.28 26.41
CA VAL A 247 -2.65 -9.14 26.91
C VAL A 247 -1.74 -7.94 27.11
N GLY A 248 -2.09 -6.81 26.49
CA GLY A 248 -1.60 -5.49 26.89
C GLY A 248 -2.67 -4.76 27.70
N ASP A 249 -2.23 -3.92 28.63
CA ASP A 249 -3.14 -3.25 29.57
C ASP A 249 -2.58 -1.93 30.12
N ILE A 250 -3.47 -1.11 30.67
CA ILE A 250 -3.15 0.13 31.40
C ILE A 250 -3.70 -0.01 32.81
N TYR A 251 -2.86 0.13 33.83
CA TYR A 251 -3.28 0.00 35.22
C TYR A 251 -2.43 0.84 36.17
N ALA A 252 -2.98 1.11 37.34
CA ALA A 252 -2.26 1.76 38.43
C ALA A 252 -1.74 0.71 39.40
N HIS A 253 -0.52 0.87 39.88
CA HIS A 253 0.06 0.03 40.90
C HIS A 253 0.90 0.88 41.85
N GLU A 254 0.60 0.82 43.15
CA GLU A 254 1.24 1.64 44.17
C GLU A 254 1.19 3.14 43.80
N ASN A 255 2.35 3.76 43.60
CA ASN A 255 2.51 5.16 43.21
C ASN A 255 2.91 5.28 41.73
N GLU A 256 2.44 4.39 40.85
CA GLU A 256 2.79 4.41 39.43
C GLU A 256 1.58 4.12 38.53
N VAL A 257 1.57 4.73 37.35
CA VAL A 257 0.73 4.31 36.22
C VAL A 257 1.60 3.48 35.28
N ILE A 258 1.15 2.27 34.98
CA ILE A 258 1.87 1.30 34.15
C ILE A 258 1.08 1.03 32.88
N ILE A 259 1.77 1.07 31.75
CA ILE A 259 1.23 0.72 30.44
C ILE A 259 2.06 -0.43 29.90
N VAL A 260 1.37 -1.49 29.48
CA VAL A 260 1.94 -2.60 28.73
C VAL A 260 1.31 -2.56 27.34
N PHE A 261 2.06 -2.05 26.37
CA PHE A 261 1.64 -1.94 24.98
C PHE A 261 2.35 -3.01 24.14
N LEU A 262 1.58 -3.79 23.39
CA LEU A 262 2.10 -4.87 22.54
C LEU A 262 1.99 -4.47 21.08
N ASP A 263 3.07 -4.64 20.31
CA ASP A 263 3.12 -4.20 18.92
C ASP A 263 3.79 -5.24 18.01
N ARG A 264 3.43 -5.23 16.72
CA ARG A 264 3.99 -6.08 15.65
C ARG A 264 4.01 -7.59 15.96
N PRO A 265 2.84 -8.24 16.14
CA PRO A 265 2.80 -9.70 16.23
C PRO A 265 3.30 -10.35 14.94
N ARG A 266 4.22 -11.31 15.07
CA ARG A 266 4.71 -12.14 13.96
C ARG A 266 4.52 -13.60 14.31
N ILE A 267 3.78 -14.34 13.47
CA ILE A 267 3.44 -15.74 13.68
C ILE A 267 4.32 -16.65 12.81
N THR A 268 4.67 -17.81 13.35
CA THR A 268 5.28 -18.90 12.61
C THR A 268 4.77 -20.23 13.13
N VAL A 269 4.74 -21.24 12.27
CA VAL A 269 4.32 -22.60 12.61
C VAL A 269 5.37 -23.57 12.08
N GLY A 270 5.67 -24.59 12.87
CA GLY A 270 6.56 -25.66 12.45
C GLY A 270 6.63 -26.81 13.45
N PRO A 271 7.51 -27.80 13.20
CA PRO A 271 7.61 -29.00 14.02
C PRO A 271 7.83 -28.70 15.50
N ASP A 272 7.07 -29.38 16.37
CA ASP A 272 7.32 -29.32 17.81
C ASP A 272 8.62 -30.08 18.13
N PRO A 273 9.61 -29.45 18.80
CA PRO A 273 10.90 -30.11 19.10
C PRO A 273 10.76 -31.32 20.04
N PHE A 274 9.62 -31.49 20.71
CA PHE A 274 9.33 -32.66 21.55
C PHE A 274 8.57 -33.77 20.81
N ASP A 275 7.90 -33.44 19.70
CA ASP A 275 7.18 -34.38 18.84
C ASP A 275 7.10 -33.81 17.41
N LEU A 276 8.09 -34.12 16.57
CA LEU A 276 8.22 -33.56 15.21
C LEU A 276 7.03 -33.89 14.29
N LYS A 277 6.13 -34.80 14.68
CA LYS A 277 4.90 -35.11 13.96
C LYS A 277 3.78 -34.10 14.21
N LYS A 278 3.91 -33.26 15.23
CA LYS A 278 2.96 -32.21 15.57
C LYS A 278 3.55 -30.85 15.27
N ASP A 279 2.68 -29.90 15.00
CA ASP A 279 3.04 -28.51 14.90
C ASP A 279 2.90 -27.77 16.22
N ARG A 280 3.77 -26.78 16.38
CA ARG A 280 3.73 -25.76 17.42
C ARG A 280 3.64 -24.41 16.75
N ILE A 281 2.78 -23.58 17.32
CA ILE A 281 2.53 -22.22 16.83
C ILE A 281 3.26 -21.26 17.75
N TYR A 282 4.00 -20.31 17.18
CA TYR A 282 4.72 -19.30 17.92
C TYR A 282 4.29 -17.92 17.46
N VAL A 283 4.08 -17.02 18.41
CA VAL A 283 3.86 -15.59 18.14
C VAL A 283 4.89 -14.79 18.91
N THR A 284 5.73 -14.04 18.19
CA THR A 284 6.64 -13.06 18.78
C THR A 284 6.11 -11.65 18.60
N TYR A 285 6.46 -10.74 19.50
CA TYR A 285 6.03 -9.36 19.46
C TYR A 285 6.96 -8.46 20.27
N THR A 286 6.85 -7.15 20.05
CA THR A 286 7.53 -6.16 20.89
C THR A 286 6.62 -5.77 22.05
N GLU A 287 7.12 -5.87 23.28
CA GLU A 287 6.47 -5.32 24.46
C GLU A 287 7.14 -4.00 24.85
N PHE A 288 6.34 -2.96 24.96
CA PHE A 288 6.71 -1.70 25.59
C PHE A 288 6.06 -1.62 26.97
N VAL A 289 6.87 -1.37 27.99
CA VAL A 289 6.38 -1.07 29.34
C VAL A 289 6.77 0.36 29.71
N LEU A 290 5.77 1.20 29.92
CA LEU A 290 5.97 2.57 30.43
C LEU A 290 5.52 2.62 31.88
N ARG A 291 6.41 3.04 32.77
CA ARG A 291 6.14 3.17 34.21
C ARG A 291 6.25 4.64 34.59
N TYR A 292 5.11 5.29 34.79
CA TYR A 292 4.98 6.70 35.16
C TYR A 292 4.87 6.84 36.67
N PRO A 293 5.89 7.40 37.34
CA PRO A 293 5.79 7.69 38.77
C PRO A 293 4.73 8.76 39.04
N LEU A 294 3.93 8.53 40.07
CA LEU A 294 2.92 9.45 40.60
C LEU A 294 3.48 10.17 41.81
N ILE A 295 3.15 11.46 41.94
CA ILE A 295 3.36 12.20 43.18
C ILE A 295 2.06 12.13 43.99
N PRO A 296 2.01 11.45 45.15
CA PRO A 296 0.75 11.26 45.89
C PRO A 296 0.04 12.57 46.28
N GLU A 297 0.81 13.63 46.52
CA GLU A 297 0.33 14.93 46.98
C GLU A 297 -0.18 15.85 45.86
N TYR A 298 0.17 15.56 44.60
CA TYR A 298 -0.13 16.42 43.46
C TYR A 298 -0.62 15.63 42.25
N PRO A 299 -1.48 16.19 41.39
CA PRO A 299 -2.01 15.50 40.21
C PRO A 299 -0.98 15.42 39.05
N TYR A 300 0.31 15.23 39.36
CA TYR A 300 1.38 15.19 38.37
C TYR A 300 1.98 13.78 38.24
N ILE A 301 2.31 13.43 37.01
CA ILE A 301 3.09 12.25 36.66
C ILE A 301 4.48 12.69 36.22
N LEU A 302 5.48 11.91 36.59
CA LEU A 302 6.88 12.17 36.21
C LEU A 302 7.23 11.49 34.88
N ALA A 303 8.41 11.81 34.37
CA ALA A 303 8.97 11.14 33.20
C ALA A 303 8.96 9.61 33.42
N PRO A 304 8.48 8.82 32.45
CA PRO A 304 8.39 7.39 32.61
C PRO A 304 9.76 6.72 32.47
N THR A 305 9.91 5.58 33.13
CA THR A 305 10.86 4.56 32.67
C THR A 305 10.22 3.79 31.53
N ILE A 306 10.93 3.69 30.41
CA ILE A 306 10.51 2.98 29.19
C ILE A 306 11.34 1.71 29.10
N SER A 307 10.67 0.56 29.02
CA SER A 307 11.30 -0.74 28.81
C SER A 307 10.85 -1.35 27.50
N THR A 308 11.79 -1.91 26.73
CA THR A 308 11.50 -2.68 25.50
C THR A 308 11.98 -4.12 25.66
N THR A 309 11.19 -5.07 25.19
CA THR A 309 11.53 -6.51 25.20
C THR A 309 10.83 -7.22 24.07
N ILE A 310 11.55 -8.08 23.34
CA ILE A 310 10.91 -9.05 22.45
C ILE A 310 10.37 -10.19 23.30
N LYS A 311 9.07 -10.47 23.19
CA LYS A 311 8.41 -11.56 23.89
C LYS A 311 7.84 -12.59 22.92
N LEU A 312 7.59 -13.78 23.46
CA LEU A 312 7.01 -14.91 22.75
C LEU A 312 5.92 -15.58 23.58
N VAL A 313 4.85 -15.97 22.90
CA VAL A 313 3.86 -16.95 23.35
C VAL A 313 3.77 -18.10 22.34
N TYR A 314 3.43 -19.30 22.80
CA TYR A 314 3.25 -20.45 21.92
C TYR A 314 1.98 -21.24 22.25
N SER A 315 1.49 -21.99 21.27
CA SER A 315 0.40 -22.95 21.40
C SER A 315 0.83 -24.34 20.91
N THR A 316 0.32 -25.38 21.56
CA THR A 316 0.56 -26.80 21.23
C THR A 316 -0.74 -27.57 20.97
N ASP A 317 -1.88 -26.87 20.96
CA ASP A 317 -3.22 -27.44 20.80
C ASP A 317 -3.98 -26.79 19.63
N GLY A 318 -3.23 -26.29 18.63
CA GLY A 318 -3.81 -25.68 17.43
C GLY A 318 -4.32 -24.26 17.66
N GLY A 319 -3.76 -23.51 18.61
CA GLY A 319 -4.11 -22.10 18.87
C GLY A 319 -5.30 -21.92 19.80
N GLU A 320 -5.80 -22.99 20.43
CA GLU A 320 -6.90 -22.94 21.39
C GLU A 320 -6.45 -22.34 22.74
N THR A 321 -5.23 -22.67 23.18
CA THR A 321 -4.60 -22.07 24.37
C THR A 321 -3.17 -21.63 24.12
N TRP A 322 -2.73 -20.64 24.91
CA TRP A 322 -1.42 -19.99 24.77
C TRP A 322 -0.62 -20.04 26.07
N SER A 323 0.70 -20.20 25.94
CA SER A 323 1.62 -20.13 27.07
C SER A 323 1.65 -18.73 27.71
N SER A 324 2.10 -18.62 28.95
CA SER A 324 2.50 -17.32 29.52
C SER A 324 3.63 -16.67 28.69
N PRO A 325 3.63 -15.34 28.49
CA PRO A 325 4.70 -14.64 27.77
C PRO A 325 6.10 -14.92 28.30
N ARG A 326 7.07 -15.13 27.39
CA ARG A 326 8.48 -15.37 27.71
C ARG A 326 9.38 -14.35 27.02
N PRO A 327 10.42 -13.81 27.70
CA PRO A 327 11.39 -12.94 27.07
C PRO A 327 12.26 -13.73 26.08
N VAL A 328 12.37 -13.19 24.86
CA VAL A 328 13.25 -13.68 23.78
C VAL A 328 14.54 -12.89 23.77
N SER A 329 14.46 -11.58 24.02
CA SER A 329 15.60 -10.67 24.20
C SER A 329 15.82 -10.33 25.68
N PRO A 330 16.97 -9.75 26.05
CA PRO A 330 17.07 -8.95 27.26
C PRO A 330 16.06 -7.80 27.27
N THR A 331 15.70 -7.35 28.46
CA THR A 331 14.91 -6.13 28.66
C THR A 331 15.85 -4.94 28.78
N TYR A 332 15.72 -3.98 27.86
CA TYR A 332 16.44 -2.71 27.91
C TYR A 332 15.51 -1.64 28.46
N SER A 333 16.00 -0.84 29.41
CA SER A 333 15.21 0.20 30.07
C SER A 333 16.00 1.50 30.16
N HIS A 334 15.30 2.62 29.97
CA HIS A 334 15.86 3.97 30.12
C HIS A 334 14.77 4.92 30.63
N ILE A 335 15.17 6.02 31.26
CA ILE A 335 14.23 7.10 31.62
C ILE A 335 14.10 8.03 30.41
N LEU A 336 12.88 8.50 30.15
CA LEU A 336 12.65 9.47 29.07
C LEU A 336 13.57 10.70 29.22
N GLY A 337 14.34 10.99 28.17
CA GLY A 337 15.28 12.11 28.12
C GLY A 337 16.73 11.75 28.48
N GLU A 338 17.02 10.50 28.84
CA GLU A 338 18.40 10.01 29.00
C GLU A 338 19.09 9.81 27.64
N GLU A 339 20.42 9.95 27.63
CA GLU A 339 21.24 9.74 26.42
C GLU A 339 21.26 8.26 25.99
N ARG A 340 21.35 7.33 26.94
CA ARG A 340 21.39 5.89 26.65
C ARG A 340 19.98 5.34 26.52
N ARG A 341 19.53 5.22 25.27
CA ARG A 341 18.14 4.90 24.92
C ARG A 341 18.01 3.63 24.08
N ARG A 342 18.78 2.59 24.43
CA ARG A 342 18.76 1.28 23.74
C ARG A 342 17.37 0.68 23.69
N ILE A 343 16.96 0.24 22.51
CA ILE A 343 15.71 -0.48 22.29
C ILE A 343 15.91 -1.71 21.41
N VAL A 344 14.98 -2.65 21.54
CA VAL A 344 14.84 -3.79 20.63
C VAL A 344 13.43 -3.82 20.03
N GLN A 345 13.32 -4.17 18.74
CA GLN A 345 12.04 -4.19 18.05
C GLN A 345 12.06 -5.13 16.84
N GLY A 346 10.87 -5.43 16.29
CA GLY A 346 10.75 -5.95 14.93
C GLY A 346 11.13 -7.41 14.80
N SER A 347 10.66 -8.24 15.73
CA SER A 347 11.02 -9.65 15.79
C SER A 347 10.40 -10.46 14.65
N ASN A 348 11.19 -11.30 13.98
CA ASN A 348 10.74 -12.26 12.97
C ASN A 348 11.10 -13.69 13.41
N PRO A 349 10.11 -14.57 13.66
CA PRO A 349 10.34 -15.94 14.08
C PRO A 349 10.25 -16.93 12.91
N LYS A 350 11.12 -17.95 12.91
CA LYS A 350 11.09 -19.07 11.95
C LYS A 350 11.51 -20.38 12.61
N VAL A 351 10.88 -21.48 12.19
CA VAL A 351 11.12 -22.83 12.75
C VAL A 351 11.85 -23.69 11.73
N GLY A 352 12.98 -24.27 12.14
CA GLY A 352 13.73 -25.26 11.37
C GLY A 352 13.02 -26.61 11.31
N ARG A 353 13.49 -27.52 10.45
CA ARG A 353 12.88 -28.86 10.30
C ARG A 353 13.08 -29.72 11.53
N ASP A 354 14.13 -29.44 12.32
CA ASP A 354 14.40 -30.11 13.60
C ASP A 354 13.59 -29.53 14.79
N GLY A 355 12.72 -28.55 14.54
CA GLY A 355 11.92 -27.87 15.57
C GLY A 355 12.68 -26.77 16.32
N THR A 356 13.91 -26.44 15.92
CA THR A 356 14.63 -25.27 16.43
C THR A 356 13.92 -23.99 16.02
N LEU A 357 13.56 -23.16 16.98
CA LEU A 357 13.02 -21.84 16.75
C LEU A 357 14.16 -20.82 16.66
N TYR A 358 14.18 -20.04 15.59
CA TYR A 358 15.03 -18.87 15.39
C TYR A 358 14.19 -17.60 15.49
N VAL A 359 14.70 -16.56 16.16
CA VAL A 359 14.06 -15.25 16.19
C VAL A 359 15.11 -14.19 15.89
N ALA A 360 14.91 -13.44 14.80
CA ALA A 360 15.71 -12.28 14.46
C ALA A 360 15.02 -11.00 14.92
N TYR A 361 15.75 -9.98 15.36
CA TYR A 361 15.20 -8.68 15.76
C TYR A 361 16.24 -7.56 15.61
N TYR A 362 15.76 -6.32 15.54
CA TYR A 362 16.59 -5.11 15.51
C TYR A 362 17.02 -4.74 16.94
N ASP A 363 18.29 -4.38 17.10
CA ASP A 363 18.87 -3.88 18.34
C ASP A 363 19.60 -2.57 18.07
N SER A 364 19.13 -1.47 18.68
CA SER A 364 19.67 -0.13 18.45
C SER A 364 21.02 0.12 19.13
N LEU A 365 21.54 -0.86 19.86
CA LEU A 365 22.72 -0.71 20.71
C LEU A 365 22.57 0.45 21.72
N ASP A 366 23.65 0.76 22.44
CA ASP A 366 23.60 1.67 23.58
C ASP A 366 23.42 3.15 23.18
N GLU A 367 23.66 3.48 21.90
CA GLU A 367 23.46 4.83 21.34
C GLU A 367 21.97 5.13 21.11
N GLY A 368 21.14 4.10 20.95
CA GLY A 368 19.71 4.27 20.70
C GLY A 368 19.37 4.36 19.22
N PRO A 369 18.06 4.40 18.87
CA PRO A 369 17.64 4.39 17.48
C PRO A 369 17.91 5.74 16.81
N TRP A 370 18.34 5.65 15.55
CA TRP A 370 18.62 6.75 14.62
C TRP A 370 19.80 7.66 14.98
N ASP A 371 20.71 7.20 15.86
CA ASP A 371 21.87 7.99 16.33
C ASP A 371 23.22 7.40 15.88
N GLY A 372 23.26 6.20 15.30
CA GLY A 372 24.54 5.60 14.93
C GLY A 372 24.46 4.20 14.36
N LEU A 373 24.99 3.24 15.11
CA LEU A 373 25.02 1.83 14.70
C LEU A 373 23.84 1.06 15.29
N PHE A 374 23.30 0.14 14.49
CA PHE A 374 22.42 -0.92 14.97
C PHE A 374 23.00 -2.31 14.66
N ALA A 375 22.43 -3.33 15.31
CA ALA A 375 22.80 -4.72 15.08
C ALA A 375 21.58 -5.57 14.68
N PRO A 376 21.55 -6.17 13.47
CA PRO A 376 20.65 -7.29 13.20
C PRO A 376 21.02 -8.44 14.14
N THR A 377 20.09 -8.84 15.00
CA THR A 377 20.36 -9.75 16.11
C THR A 377 19.54 -11.03 15.97
N ILE A 378 20.12 -12.17 16.35
CA ILE A 378 19.43 -13.46 16.37
C ILE A 378 19.58 -14.17 17.71
N VAL A 379 18.52 -14.87 18.12
CA VAL A 379 18.53 -15.89 19.17
C VAL A 379 17.89 -17.18 18.66
N LYS A 380 18.19 -18.30 19.32
CA LYS A 380 17.53 -19.58 19.02
C LYS A 380 17.09 -20.34 20.28
N SER A 381 16.07 -21.17 20.12
CA SER A 381 15.52 -22.05 21.15
C SER A 381 15.39 -23.47 20.60
N LYS A 382 15.84 -24.46 21.38
CA LYS A 382 15.74 -25.89 21.07
C LYS A 382 14.73 -26.63 21.96
N ASP A 383 14.04 -25.91 22.84
CA ASP A 383 13.19 -26.47 23.88
C ASP A 383 11.75 -25.94 23.81
N GLY A 384 11.29 -25.65 22.59
CA GLY A 384 9.91 -25.22 22.34
C GLY A 384 9.66 -23.77 22.75
N GLY A 385 10.67 -22.89 22.69
CA GLY A 385 10.57 -21.49 23.11
C GLY A 385 10.64 -21.31 24.63
N ARG A 386 11.14 -22.30 25.38
CA ARG A 386 11.20 -22.20 26.85
C ARG A 386 12.41 -21.39 27.31
N THR A 387 13.55 -21.55 26.65
CA THR A 387 14.78 -20.80 26.86
C THR A 387 15.42 -20.41 25.52
N PHE A 388 16.23 -19.34 25.54
CA PHE A 388 16.91 -18.80 24.37
C PHE A 388 18.42 -18.72 24.60
N THR A 389 19.20 -18.83 23.53
CA THR A 389 20.63 -18.56 23.55
C THR A 389 20.91 -17.09 23.91
N LYS A 390 22.16 -16.77 24.24
CA LYS A 390 22.59 -15.37 24.27
C LYS A 390 22.38 -14.73 22.88
N PRO A 391 22.01 -13.44 22.81
CA PRO A 391 21.92 -12.71 21.55
C PRO A 391 23.23 -12.77 20.77
N ILE A 392 23.11 -13.02 19.46
CA ILE A 392 24.21 -12.96 18.50
C ILE A 392 23.93 -11.76 17.58
N HIS A 393 24.78 -10.74 17.66
CA HIS A 393 24.78 -9.65 16.67
C HIS A 393 25.44 -10.17 15.39
N VAL A 394 24.69 -10.17 14.28
CA VAL A 394 25.16 -10.70 12.98
C VAL A 394 26.14 -9.74 12.32
N ASP A 395 25.91 -8.44 12.47
CA ASP A 395 26.79 -7.36 12.02
C ASP A 395 26.54 -6.08 12.83
N TYR A 396 27.28 -5.02 12.53
CA TYR A 396 27.13 -3.66 13.05
C TYR A 396 27.05 -2.68 11.88
N LEU A 397 25.86 -2.16 11.62
CA LEU A 397 25.55 -1.36 10.44
C LEU A 397 25.13 0.05 10.83
N LEU A 398 25.41 1.02 9.96
CA LEU A 398 24.92 2.38 10.12
C LEU A 398 23.40 2.42 9.87
N GLU A 399 22.69 3.13 10.73
CA GLU A 399 21.24 3.25 10.66
C GLU A 399 20.76 4.09 9.47
N MET A 400 19.64 3.66 8.90
CA MET A 400 18.83 4.45 7.97
C MET A 400 18.20 5.64 8.70
N ASP A 401 17.88 6.67 7.92
CA ASP A 401 17.10 7.79 8.41
C ASP A 401 15.64 7.36 8.73
N TYR A 402 14.96 8.13 9.59
CA TYR A 402 13.59 7.83 10.00
C TYR A 402 12.62 7.78 8.79
N GLU A 403 12.82 8.71 7.87
CA GLU A 403 12.13 8.89 6.59
C GLU A 403 13.16 8.88 5.46
N LEU A 404 12.69 8.64 4.22
CA LEU A 404 13.52 8.65 3.01
C LEU A 404 13.15 9.84 2.10
N PRO A 405 13.91 10.96 2.16
CA PRO A 405 13.72 12.12 1.29
C PRO A 405 13.80 11.77 -0.21
N PRO A 406 13.13 12.52 -1.11
CA PRO A 406 12.26 13.68 -0.87
C PRO A 406 10.83 13.30 -0.44
N THR A 407 10.57 12.01 -0.17
CA THR A 407 9.29 11.59 0.43
C THR A 407 9.34 11.73 1.95
N LEU A 408 8.17 11.66 2.58
CA LEU A 408 8.03 11.80 4.04
C LEU A 408 7.48 10.52 4.68
N PHE A 409 7.50 9.38 3.97
CA PHE A 409 7.00 8.16 4.58
C PHE A 409 8.05 7.56 5.51
N ARG A 410 7.56 6.98 6.61
CA ARG A 410 8.42 6.31 7.59
C ARG A 410 9.06 5.05 7.01
N ALA A 411 10.39 4.94 7.07
CA ALA A 411 11.14 3.88 6.39
C ALA A 411 12.14 3.12 7.27
N TRP A 412 12.48 3.63 8.47
CA TRP A 412 13.49 3.03 9.36
C TRP A 412 13.23 1.57 9.73
N VAL A 413 11.96 1.15 9.70
CA VAL A 413 11.50 -0.23 9.91
C VAL A 413 12.12 -1.24 8.93
N SER A 414 12.68 -0.75 7.82
CA SER A 414 13.43 -1.56 6.84
C SER A 414 14.73 -2.14 7.43
N MET A 415 15.22 -1.59 8.54
CA MET A 415 16.34 -2.13 9.32
C MET A 415 15.97 -3.35 10.17
N MET A 416 14.68 -3.70 10.26
CA MET A 416 14.24 -4.88 10.99
C MET A 416 14.60 -6.14 10.20
N PRO A 417 15.45 -7.03 10.75
CA PRO A 417 15.94 -8.17 10.00
C PRO A 417 14.82 -9.16 9.67
N GLN A 418 14.68 -9.49 8.39
CA GLN A 418 13.84 -10.60 7.95
C GLN A 418 14.68 -11.87 7.89
N ILE A 419 14.07 -13.01 8.25
CA ILE A 419 14.76 -14.29 8.39
C ILE A 419 13.96 -15.40 7.70
N ASP A 420 14.68 -16.37 7.12
CA ASP A 420 14.13 -17.67 6.77
C ASP A 420 15.15 -18.81 6.92
N VAL A 421 14.65 -20.05 7.02
CA VAL A 421 15.48 -21.24 7.31
C VAL A 421 15.43 -22.23 6.15
N GLY A 422 16.62 -22.69 5.74
CA GLY A 422 16.81 -23.67 4.68
C GLY A 422 16.54 -25.11 5.12
N PRO A 423 16.44 -26.03 4.14
CA PRO A 423 16.09 -27.43 4.37
C PRO A 423 17.13 -28.22 5.19
N ASN A 424 18.35 -27.72 5.35
CA ASN A 424 19.40 -28.35 6.16
C ASN A 424 19.84 -27.44 7.33
N GLU A 425 18.89 -26.68 7.88
CA GLU A 425 19.13 -25.75 9.01
C GLU A 425 20.11 -24.61 8.67
N GLU A 426 20.26 -24.28 7.39
CA GLU A 426 20.87 -23.01 7.01
C GLU A 426 19.97 -21.85 7.43
N VAL A 427 20.54 -20.75 7.92
CA VAL A 427 19.78 -19.57 8.33
C VAL A 427 20.16 -18.40 7.46
N TYR A 428 19.17 -17.69 6.93
CA TYR A 428 19.37 -16.56 6.03
C TYR A 428 18.70 -15.32 6.60
N LEU A 429 19.38 -14.18 6.50
CA LEU A 429 18.90 -12.91 7.02
C LEU A 429 19.07 -11.82 5.97
N VAL A 430 18.08 -10.93 5.84
CA VAL A 430 18.16 -9.72 5.03
C VAL A 430 17.77 -8.49 5.83
N VAL A 431 18.42 -7.36 5.53
CA VAL A 431 18.21 -6.08 6.21
C VAL A 431 18.51 -4.92 5.25
N ALA A 432 17.86 -3.77 5.42
CA ALA A 432 18.26 -2.53 4.75
C ALA A 432 19.12 -1.66 5.69
N ALA A 433 20.19 -1.04 5.19
CA ALA A 433 21.09 -0.18 5.97
C ALA A 433 21.90 0.80 5.10
N LYS A 434 22.57 1.79 5.71
CA LYS A 434 23.56 2.68 5.04
C LYS A 434 24.81 1.88 4.56
N PRO A 435 25.61 2.34 3.56
CA PRO A 435 26.19 3.69 3.43
C PRO A 435 25.53 4.66 2.44
N ASP A 436 24.67 4.22 1.51
CA ASP A 436 23.81 5.10 0.72
C ASP A 436 22.47 5.33 1.44
N ASP A 437 21.49 5.95 0.78
CA ASP A 437 20.21 6.27 1.42
C ASP A 437 19.38 5.00 1.74
N SER A 438 19.79 3.81 1.25
CA SER A 438 19.62 2.48 1.89
C SER A 438 19.92 1.33 0.93
N ASP A 439 20.71 0.34 1.38
CA ASP A 439 21.13 -0.84 0.62
C ASP A 439 20.59 -2.14 1.23
N ILE A 440 20.33 -3.16 0.40
CA ILE A 440 19.85 -4.47 0.88
C ILE A 440 21.02 -5.42 1.13
N PHE A 441 21.27 -5.73 2.40
CA PHE A 441 22.33 -6.64 2.83
C PHE A 441 21.79 -8.03 3.17
N PHE A 442 22.48 -9.05 2.68
CA PHE A 442 22.23 -10.46 2.92
C PHE A 442 23.34 -11.09 3.77
N TYR A 443 22.91 -11.95 4.68
CA TYR A 443 23.75 -12.79 5.52
C TYR A 443 23.28 -14.23 5.47
N ARG A 444 24.23 -15.15 5.60
CA ARG A 444 23.95 -16.58 5.72
C ARG A 444 24.74 -17.22 6.84
N SER A 445 24.13 -18.21 7.45
CA SER A 445 24.75 -19.15 8.38
C SER A 445 24.51 -20.56 7.87
N LEU A 446 25.58 -21.35 7.75
CA LEU A 446 25.52 -22.74 7.28
C LEU A 446 25.60 -23.76 8.43
N ASP A 447 25.65 -23.28 9.68
CA ASP A 447 25.82 -24.07 10.91
C ASP A 447 24.69 -23.81 11.93
N GLY A 448 23.50 -23.46 11.44
CA GLY A 448 22.32 -23.23 12.29
C GLY A 448 22.44 -22.00 13.18
N GLY A 449 22.96 -20.89 12.65
CA GLY A 449 23.11 -19.61 13.34
C GLY A 449 24.31 -19.54 14.30
N GLY A 450 25.31 -20.42 14.15
CA GLY A 450 26.52 -20.42 14.98
C GLY A 450 27.57 -19.40 14.51
N SER A 451 27.76 -19.32 13.20
CA SER A 451 28.63 -18.34 12.52
C SER A 451 27.94 -17.78 11.28
N TRP A 452 28.35 -16.58 10.87
CA TRP A 452 27.70 -15.82 9.80
C TRP A 452 28.72 -15.36 8.75
N SER A 453 28.27 -15.27 7.50
CA SER A 453 29.04 -14.61 6.45
C SER A 453 29.21 -13.12 6.70
N THR A 454 30.18 -12.49 6.05
CA THR A 454 30.19 -11.03 5.91
C THR A 454 28.97 -10.55 5.13
N ALA A 455 28.59 -9.28 5.32
CA ALA A 455 27.51 -8.64 4.58
C ALA A 455 27.71 -8.76 3.06
N ARG A 456 26.64 -9.09 2.34
CA ARG A 456 26.59 -9.07 0.88
C ARG A 456 25.48 -8.14 0.42
N LYS A 457 25.82 -7.08 -0.31
CA LYS A 457 24.85 -6.23 -1.02
C LYS A 457 24.14 -7.04 -2.12
N LEU A 458 22.80 -7.02 -2.14
CA LEU A 458 21.97 -7.76 -3.10
C LEU A 458 21.48 -6.91 -4.28
N ASN A 459 21.21 -5.62 -4.04
CA ASN A 459 20.85 -4.71 -5.10
C ASN A 459 22.06 -4.44 -6.01
N ASP A 460 21.82 -4.57 -7.32
CA ASP A 460 22.81 -4.37 -8.40
C ASP A 460 22.60 -3.04 -9.14
N ASP A 461 21.89 -2.10 -8.50
CA ASP A 461 21.62 -0.79 -9.06
C ASP A 461 22.92 0.02 -9.25
N LYS A 462 22.85 0.98 -10.15
CA LYS A 462 23.99 1.84 -10.53
C LYS A 462 23.74 3.29 -10.11
N THR A 463 22.80 3.48 -9.20
CA THR A 463 22.30 4.77 -8.75
C THR A 463 22.61 4.94 -7.27
N ASN A 464 22.24 6.08 -6.70
CA ASN A 464 22.22 6.29 -5.25
C ASN A 464 20.76 6.53 -4.84
N ARG A 465 19.87 5.64 -5.29
CA ARG A 465 18.42 5.72 -5.04
C ARG A 465 18.07 4.76 -3.92
N ASP A 466 16.97 5.02 -3.21
CA ASP A 466 16.62 4.27 -2.01
C ASP A 466 16.21 2.81 -2.26
N GLN A 467 16.61 1.89 -1.36
CA GLN A 467 16.06 0.53 -1.24
C GLN A 467 15.53 0.21 0.17
N PHE A 468 14.28 -0.23 0.27
CA PHE A 468 13.61 -0.39 1.55
C PHE A 468 12.65 -1.59 1.57
N ILE A 469 12.18 -1.93 2.78
CA ILE A 469 11.23 -3.01 3.06
C ILE A 469 11.64 -4.34 2.36
N PRO A 470 12.82 -4.91 2.70
CA PRO A 470 13.19 -6.22 2.18
C PRO A 470 12.28 -7.32 2.76
N ALA A 471 12.11 -8.40 2.01
CA ALA A 471 11.43 -9.62 2.43
C ALA A 471 12.16 -10.85 1.87
N ILE A 472 12.20 -11.94 2.64
CA ILE A 472 12.89 -13.18 2.27
C ILE A 472 11.96 -14.40 2.42
N ALA A 473 12.06 -15.34 1.49
CA ALA A 473 11.49 -16.68 1.59
C ALA A 473 12.49 -17.72 1.07
N VAL A 474 12.49 -18.91 1.66
CA VAL A 474 13.31 -20.04 1.23
C VAL A 474 12.40 -21.19 0.86
N SER A 475 12.51 -21.63 -0.39
CA SER A 475 11.74 -22.75 -0.92
C SER A 475 12.18 -24.07 -0.28
N PRO A 476 11.31 -25.10 -0.21
CA PRO A 476 11.68 -26.40 0.36
C PRO A 476 12.92 -27.07 -0.27
N ASN A 477 13.21 -26.75 -1.54
CA ASN A 477 14.40 -27.15 -2.29
C ASN A 477 15.68 -26.36 -1.94
N GLY A 478 15.60 -25.35 -1.07
CA GLY A 478 16.72 -24.52 -0.62
C GLY A 478 17.00 -23.29 -1.48
N THR A 479 16.15 -22.98 -2.47
CA THR A 479 16.25 -21.74 -3.24
C THR A 479 15.86 -20.56 -2.35
N ILE A 480 16.73 -19.55 -2.28
CA ILE A 480 16.50 -18.31 -1.54
C ILE A 480 15.87 -17.28 -2.47
N HIS A 481 14.81 -16.65 -2.02
CA HIS A 481 14.04 -15.63 -2.73
C HIS A 481 14.06 -14.34 -1.91
N VAL A 482 14.43 -13.22 -2.53
CA VAL A 482 14.45 -11.91 -1.85
C VAL A 482 13.77 -10.88 -2.72
N SER A 483 12.88 -10.08 -2.15
CA SER A 483 12.26 -8.92 -2.79
C SER A 483 12.37 -7.68 -1.92
N TRP A 484 12.39 -6.50 -2.53
CA TRP A 484 12.42 -5.21 -1.84
C TRP A 484 11.81 -4.11 -2.71
N ALA A 485 11.47 -2.99 -2.10
CA ALA A 485 11.09 -1.77 -2.81
C ALA A 485 12.33 -0.97 -3.18
N ASP A 486 12.32 -0.38 -4.37
CA ASP A 486 13.51 0.22 -4.97
C ASP A 486 13.12 1.43 -5.85
N ARG A 487 13.82 2.55 -5.66
CA ARG A 487 13.59 3.79 -6.43
C ARG A 487 14.56 3.98 -7.60
N ARG A 488 15.39 2.98 -7.94
CA ARG A 488 16.40 3.06 -9.01
C ARG A 488 15.89 3.54 -10.37
N ASP A 489 14.63 3.26 -10.67
CA ASP A 489 13.98 3.57 -11.96
C ASP A 489 13.38 5.00 -11.98
N ASP A 490 13.32 5.71 -10.84
CA ASP A 490 12.83 7.10 -10.77
C ASP A 490 13.98 8.10 -10.60
N PRO A 491 14.26 8.95 -11.62
CA PRO A 491 15.25 10.01 -11.51
C PRO A 491 14.98 11.02 -10.38
N LYS A 492 13.75 11.10 -9.86
CA LYS A 492 13.36 11.99 -8.76
C LYS A 492 13.41 11.34 -7.38
N ASP A 493 13.65 10.03 -7.31
CA ASP A 493 13.68 9.29 -6.04
C ASP A 493 12.36 9.32 -5.26
N ILE A 494 11.22 9.35 -5.94
CA ILE A 494 9.89 9.39 -5.31
C ILE A 494 9.17 8.06 -5.51
N GLU A 495 9.15 7.61 -6.76
CA GLU A 495 8.40 6.42 -7.16
C GLU A 495 9.23 5.16 -6.97
N TYR A 496 8.60 4.10 -6.48
CA TYR A 496 9.26 2.82 -6.25
C TYR A 496 8.64 1.70 -7.08
N HIS A 497 9.50 0.77 -7.45
CA HIS A 497 9.14 -0.53 -8.00
C HIS A 497 9.55 -1.62 -7.02
N ILE A 498 8.87 -2.76 -7.07
CA ILE A 498 9.34 -3.97 -6.39
C ILE A 498 10.36 -4.70 -7.27
N PHE A 499 11.53 -4.98 -6.71
CA PHE A 499 12.59 -5.78 -7.31
C PHE A 499 12.77 -7.11 -6.59
N TYR A 500 13.41 -8.05 -7.29
CA TYR A 500 13.57 -9.41 -6.84
C TYR A 500 14.88 -10.02 -7.33
N THR A 501 15.50 -10.86 -6.49
CA THR A 501 16.55 -11.79 -6.89
C THR A 501 16.39 -13.15 -6.21
N LYS A 502 17.09 -14.16 -6.72
CA LYS A 502 17.17 -15.49 -6.10
C LYS A 502 18.55 -16.09 -6.16
N SER A 503 18.83 -16.99 -5.22
CA SER A 503 20.02 -17.85 -5.19
C SER A 503 19.60 -19.31 -5.06
N SER A 504 20.24 -20.19 -5.82
CA SER A 504 20.04 -21.65 -5.77
C SER A 504 21.25 -22.40 -5.20
N ASP A 505 22.26 -21.66 -4.75
CA ASP A 505 23.54 -22.17 -4.25
C ASP A 505 23.86 -21.60 -2.85
N LYS A 506 22.85 -21.55 -1.99
CA LYS A 506 22.96 -21.11 -0.58
C LYS A 506 23.54 -19.69 -0.43
N GLY A 507 23.21 -18.80 -1.35
CA GLY A 507 23.61 -17.39 -1.31
C GLY A 507 25.00 -17.08 -1.90
N GLU A 508 25.66 -18.03 -2.57
CA GLU A 508 26.96 -17.81 -3.24
C GLU A 508 26.82 -16.98 -4.52
N LYS A 509 25.78 -17.21 -5.31
CA LYS A 509 25.48 -16.48 -6.53
C LYS A 509 24.01 -16.12 -6.58
N TRP A 510 23.76 -14.98 -7.22
CA TRP A 510 22.44 -14.40 -7.36
C TRP A 510 22.21 -14.12 -8.84
N ILE A 511 20.96 -14.24 -9.27
CA ILE A 511 20.57 -13.78 -10.60
C ILE A 511 20.56 -12.24 -10.62
N GLU A 512 20.64 -11.67 -11.82
CA GLU A 512 20.40 -10.24 -12.02
C GLU A 512 19.04 -9.83 -11.44
N ASN A 513 19.01 -8.67 -10.79
CA ASN A 513 17.79 -8.15 -10.19
C ASN A 513 16.72 -8.00 -11.27
N THR A 514 15.51 -8.48 -10.98
CA THR A 514 14.39 -8.42 -11.91
C THR A 514 13.24 -7.66 -11.28
N ARG A 515 12.68 -6.71 -12.03
CA ARG A 515 11.50 -5.96 -11.61
C ARG A 515 10.27 -6.87 -11.57
N VAL A 516 9.53 -6.83 -10.46
CA VAL A 516 8.27 -7.56 -10.24
C VAL A 516 7.07 -6.74 -10.71
N THR A 517 7.13 -5.42 -10.49
CA THR A 517 6.02 -4.51 -10.76
C THR A 517 5.92 -4.11 -12.23
N ASP A 518 4.69 -3.97 -12.72
CA ASP A 518 4.36 -3.49 -14.06
C ASP A 518 3.99 -1.99 -14.09
N TYR A 519 3.92 -1.35 -12.94
CA TYR A 519 3.68 0.08 -12.76
C TYR A 519 4.28 0.53 -11.41
N PRO A 520 4.91 1.72 -11.32
CA PRO A 520 5.51 2.18 -10.07
C PRO A 520 4.46 2.68 -9.08
N SER A 521 4.79 2.61 -7.79
CA SER A 521 3.98 3.23 -6.73
C SER A 521 4.59 4.56 -6.32
N ASN A 522 3.74 5.56 -6.12
CA ASN A 522 4.11 6.86 -5.59
C ASN A 522 3.57 6.99 -4.15
N PRO A 523 4.42 7.04 -3.11
CA PRO A 523 3.97 7.16 -1.72
C PRO A 523 3.06 8.37 -1.47
N ASN A 524 3.28 9.48 -2.18
CA ASN A 524 2.50 10.71 -2.02
C ASN A 524 1.06 10.61 -2.55
N TYR A 525 0.74 9.51 -3.25
CA TYR A 525 -0.61 9.21 -3.73
C TYR A 525 -1.35 8.20 -2.85
N GLY A 526 -0.73 7.75 -1.76
CA GLY A 526 -1.36 6.95 -0.71
C GLY A 526 -1.73 7.76 0.52
N LEU A 527 -1.73 7.09 1.67
CA LEU A 527 -1.91 7.71 2.98
C LEU A 527 -0.70 8.57 3.31
N TYR A 528 -0.97 9.75 3.89
CA TYR A 528 0.08 10.71 4.24
C TYR A 528 1.10 10.07 5.20
N LEU A 529 2.39 10.17 4.86
CA LEU A 529 3.54 9.63 5.63
C LEU A 529 3.59 8.09 5.75
N TYR A 530 2.74 7.32 5.06
CA TYR A 530 2.63 5.90 5.36
C TYR A 530 2.27 5.03 4.15
N ILE A 531 3.12 4.03 3.88
CA ILE A 531 2.87 2.97 2.89
C ILE A 531 2.76 1.58 3.54
N GLY A 532 2.70 1.53 4.88
CA GLY A 532 2.89 0.31 5.66
C GLY A 532 4.36 0.05 6.00
N ASP A 533 4.60 -0.74 7.04
CA ASP A 533 5.96 -1.00 7.53
C ASP A 533 6.60 -2.29 6.98
N TYR A 534 5.84 -3.14 6.28
CA TYR A 534 6.35 -4.38 5.68
C TYR A 534 5.55 -4.84 4.46
N PHE A 535 6.27 -5.50 3.55
CA PHE A 535 5.74 -6.27 2.42
C PHE A 535 5.98 -7.76 2.68
N SER A 536 5.51 -8.63 1.78
CA SER A 536 5.59 -10.06 2.03
C SER A 536 5.85 -10.87 0.78
N ILE A 537 6.61 -11.94 0.98
CA ILE A 537 7.02 -12.93 -0.01
C ILE A 537 6.78 -14.32 0.57
N ALA A 538 6.31 -15.24 -0.26
CA ALA A 538 6.20 -16.65 0.05
C ALA A 538 6.71 -17.47 -1.13
N ALA A 539 7.22 -18.68 -0.89
CA ALA A 539 7.77 -19.52 -1.93
C ALA A 539 7.44 -21.00 -1.72
N THR A 540 7.30 -21.71 -2.83
CA THR A 540 7.15 -23.16 -2.93
C THR A 540 8.29 -23.69 -3.81
N ASP A 541 8.37 -25.01 -4.02
CA ASP A 541 9.40 -25.57 -4.91
C ASP A 541 9.28 -25.10 -6.36
N GLU A 542 8.10 -24.64 -6.77
CA GLU A 542 7.78 -24.27 -8.15
C GLU A 542 7.64 -22.76 -8.34
N GLU A 543 7.18 -22.02 -7.31
CA GLU A 543 6.74 -20.64 -7.45
C GLU A 543 7.18 -19.73 -6.31
N VAL A 544 7.21 -18.44 -6.62
CA VAL A 544 7.34 -17.36 -5.63
C VAL A 544 6.20 -16.38 -5.82
N TYR A 545 5.67 -15.90 -4.70
CA TYR A 545 4.54 -14.99 -4.62
C TYR A 545 5.00 -13.73 -3.88
N VAL A 546 4.73 -12.57 -4.44
CA VAL A 546 5.14 -11.27 -3.88
C VAL A 546 3.90 -10.40 -3.74
N SER A 547 3.77 -9.75 -2.58
CA SER A 547 2.69 -8.80 -2.29
C SER A 547 3.27 -7.51 -1.72
N TRP A 548 2.70 -6.37 -2.12
CA TRP A 548 3.19 -5.03 -1.73
C TRP A 548 2.04 -4.03 -1.64
N THR A 549 2.26 -2.89 -0.99
CA THR A 549 1.36 -1.74 -1.03
C THR A 549 1.51 -1.03 -2.38
N ASP A 550 0.40 -0.82 -3.09
CA ASP A 550 0.37 -0.25 -4.42
C ASP A 550 -0.50 1.02 -4.48
N THR A 551 0.04 2.12 -5.00
CA THR A 551 -0.68 3.41 -5.04
C THR A 551 -1.08 3.84 -6.46
N ARG A 552 -1.09 2.94 -7.44
CA ARG A 552 -1.33 3.28 -8.85
C ARG A 552 -2.71 3.90 -9.13
N LEU A 553 -3.69 3.62 -8.27
CA LEU A 553 -5.04 4.19 -8.36
C LEU A 553 -5.14 5.56 -7.65
N GLY A 554 -4.12 5.93 -6.88
CA GLY A 554 -4.05 7.18 -6.13
C GLY A 554 -3.59 8.34 -7.00
N ARG A 555 -3.98 9.55 -6.61
CA ARG A 555 -3.52 10.81 -7.20
C ARG A 555 -3.66 11.94 -6.20
N GLN A 556 -3.07 13.08 -6.52
CA GLN A 556 -3.24 14.30 -5.72
C GLN A 556 -4.73 14.59 -5.48
N TYR A 557 -5.11 14.82 -4.22
CA TYR A 557 -6.50 15.04 -3.75
C TYR A 557 -7.45 13.84 -3.83
N SER A 558 -7.00 12.68 -4.31
CA SER A 558 -7.79 11.44 -4.35
C SER A 558 -6.84 10.26 -4.11
N PRO A 559 -6.24 10.17 -2.91
CA PRO A 559 -5.26 9.14 -2.59
C PRO A 559 -5.92 7.75 -2.54
N ASN A 560 -5.14 6.71 -2.81
CA ASN A 560 -5.59 5.32 -2.78
C ASN A 560 -4.40 4.40 -2.54
N MET A 561 -4.59 3.35 -1.73
CA MET A 561 -3.59 2.30 -1.52
C MET A 561 -4.27 0.94 -1.60
N LYS A 562 -3.71 0.07 -2.44
CA LYS A 562 -4.16 -1.31 -2.65
C LYS A 562 -3.08 -2.29 -2.25
N ILE A 563 -3.43 -3.56 -2.10
CA ILE A 563 -2.43 -4.63 -2.09
C ILE A 563 -2.23 -5.17 -3.50
N GLY A 564 -1.02 -4.96 -4.03
CA GLY A 564 -0.55 -5.54 -5.28
C GLY A 564 -0.08 -6.98 -5.08
N PHE A 565 -0.24 -7.81 -6.11
CA PHE A 565 0.19 -9.21 -6.13
C PHE A 565 0.78 -9.60 -7.49
N ALA A 566 1.85 -10.39 -7.45
CA ALA A 566 2.42 -11.05 -8.62
C ALA A 566 3.10 -12.37 -8.24
N ARG A 567 3.21 -13.27 -9.22
CA ARG A 567 3.90 -14.56 -9.09
C ARG A 567 4.69 -14.90 -10.35
N THR A 568 5.49 -15.96 -10.33
CA THR A 568 6.30 -16.35 -11.50
C THR A 568 5.54 -17.07 -12.60
N ARG A 569 4.57 -17.91 -12.27
CA ARG A 569 3.70 -18.56 -13.29
C ARG A 569 2.72 -17.54 -13.86
N HIS A 570 2.38 -17.71 -15.14
CA HIS A 570 1.53 -16.79 -15.88
C HIS A 570 0.12 -16.67 -15.26
N ILE A 571 -0.40 -15.45 -15.18
CA ILE A 571 -1.80 -15.14 -14.91
C ILE A 571 -2.43 -14.66 -16.23
N PRO A 572 -3.59 -15.21 -16.65
CA PRO A 572 -4.27 -14.81 -17.88
C PRO A 572 -4.41 -13.29 -18.05
N LEU A 573 -4.02 -12.79 -19.21
CA LEU A 573 -4.20 -11.38 -19.59
C LEU A 573 -5.70 -11.06 -19.80
N PRO A 574 -6.08 -9.78 -19.67
CA PRO A 574 -7.39 -9.30 -20.11
C PRO A 574 -7.65 -9.68 -21.57
N SER A 575 -8.88 -10.08 -21.87
CA SER A 575 -9.28 -10.43 -23.23
C SER A 575 -10.67 -9.89 -23.54
N ILE A 576 -10.93 -9.61 -24.82
CA ILE A 576 -12.22 -9.12 -25.29
C ILE A 576 -12.68 -9.87 -26.54
N LEU A 577 -13.98 -10.10 -26.62
CA LEU A 577 -14.69 -10.62 -27.78
C LEU A 577 -15.70 -9.58 -28.24
N VAL A 578 -15.80 -9.39 -29.56
CA VAL A 578 -16.75 -8.48 -30.20
C VAL A 578 -17.68 -9.28 -31.09
N SER A 579 -18.99 -9.05 -30.96
CA SER A 579 -20.02 -9.75 -31.75
C SER A 579 -21.13 -8.80 -32.23
N PRO A 580 -21.40 -8.74 -33.54
CA PRO A 580 -20.60 -9.33 -34.63
C PRO A 580 -19.24 -8.60 -34.82
N PRO A 581 -18.21 -9.27 -35.38
CA PRO A 581 -16.89 -8.68 -35.58
C PRO A 581 -16.79 -7.73 -36.79
N SER A 582 -17.83 -7.66 -37.62
CA SER A 582 -17.94 -6.75 -38.75
C SER A 582 -19.37 -6.24 -38.91
N GLY A 583 -19.52 -5.13 -39.65
CA GLY A 583 -20.82 -4.49 -39.84
C GLY A 583 -20.74 -3.08 -40.41
N HIS A 584 -21.87 -2.37 -40.36
CA HIS A 584 -21.97 -0.98 -40.82
C HIS A 584 -21.77 0.04 -39.69
N ALA A 585 -21.41 1.27 -40.06
CA ALA A 585 -21.42 2.39 -39.11
C ALA A 585 -22.82 2.56 -38.47
N GLY A 586 -22.89 2.84 -37.17
CA GLY A 586 -24.15 2.91 -36.42
C GLY A 586 -24.73 1.55 -35.99
N GLN A 587 -24.09 0.42 -36.32
CA GLN A 587 -24.55 -0.91 -35.89
C GLN A 587 -24.31 -1.13 -34.39
N GLU A 588 -25.25 -1.79 -33.71
CA GLU A 588 -25.05 -2.25 -32.33
C GLU A 588 -24.12 -3.48 -32.32
N ILE A 589 -23.07 -3.43 -31.51
CA ILE A 589 -22.18 -4.58 -31.24
C ILE A 589 -22.19 -4.91 -29.75
N THR A 590 -21.99 -6.19 -29.43
CA THR A 590 -21.77 -6.66 -28.07
C THR A 590 -20.28 -6.86 -27.83
N ILE A 591 -19.79 -6.33 -26.71
CA ILE A 591 -18.41 -6.52 -26.23
C ILE A 591 -18.48 -7.33 -24.94
N ILE A 592 -17.79 -8.46 -24.93
CA ILE A 592 -17.63 -9.34 -23.76
C ILE A 592 -16.16 -9.27 -23.37
N GLY A 593 -15.87 -8.90 -22.12
CA GLY A 593 -14.51 -8.87 -21.59
C GLY A 593 -14.34 -9.81 -20.41
N GLU A 594 -13.14 -10.37 -20.28
CA GLU A 594 -12.72 -11.23 -19.17
C GLU A 594 -11.36 -10.83 -18.62
N ASN A 595 -11.08 -11.19 -17.37
CA ASN A 595 -9.81 -10.97 -16.66
C ASN A 595 -9.44 -9.49 -16.43
N PHE A 596 -10.42 -8.59 -16.43
CA PHE A 596 -10.23 -7.20 -16.00
C PHE A 596 -10.24 -7.11 -14.47
N ILE A 597 -9.89 -5.95 -13.90
CA ILE A 597 -9.98 -5.74 -12.45
C ILE A 597 -11.41 -6.05 -11.95
N PRO A 598 -11.58 -6.79 -10.84
CA PRO A 598 -12.89 -7.02 -10.24
C PRO A 598 -13.60 -5.74 -9.81
N ASN A 599 -14.92 -5.67 -10.04
CA ASN A 599 -15.78 -4.56 -9.62
C ASN A 599 -15.26 -3.17 -10.00
N GLY A 600 -14.49 -3.02 -11.08
CA GLY A 600 -13.84 -1.77 -11.45
C GLY A 600 -14.37 -1.17 -12.74
N GLU A 601 -14.02 0.09 -12.96
CA GLU A 601 -14.37 0.79 -14.20
C GLU A 601 -13.51 0.28 -15.36
N VAL A 602 -14.18 0.06 -16.48
CA VAL A 602 -13.61 -0.40 -17.75
C VAL A 602 -14.02 0.59 -18.83
N TYR A 603 -13.02 1.13 -19.51
CA TYR A 603 -13.17 2.11 -20.57
C TYR A 603 -12.97 1.45 -21.93
N ILE A 604 -13.90 1.69 -22.84
CA ILE A 604 -13.91 1.11 -24.18
C ILE A 604 -13.62 2.23 -25.16
N ARG A 605 -12.55 2.05 -25.93
CA ARG A 605 -12.06 2.96 -26.94
C ARG A 605 -12.23 2.37 -28.34
N VAL A 606 -12.92 3.11 -29.22
CA VAL A 606 -13.01 2.78 -30.66
C VAL A 606 -12.26 3.83 -31.47
N GLY A 607 -11.18 3.42 -32.15
CA GLY A 607 -10.26 4.35 -32.82
C GLY A 607 -9.71 5.40 -31.84
N ASP A 608 -9.82 6.69 -32.21
CA ASP A 608 -9.29 7.81 -31.41
C ASP A 608 -10.34 8.58 -30.59
N ALA A 609 -11.64 8.27 -30.73
CA ALA A 609 -12.68 9.28 -30.44
C ALA A 609 -13.84 8.84 -29.53
N TYR A 610 -13.98 7.56 -29.17
CA TYR A 610 -15.17 7.10 -28.42
C TYR A 610 -14.79 6.40 -27.14
N LEU A 611 -15.25 6.94 -26.01
CA LEU A 611 -15.10 6.35 -24.68
C LEU A 611 -16.49 5.97 -24.18
N SER A 612 -16.77 4.67 -24.13
CA SER A 612 -17.86 4.13 -23.30
C SER A 612 -17.25 3.62 -21.99
N ALA A 613 -18.00 3.70 -20.89
CA ALA A 613 -17.58 3.17 -19.60
C ALA A 613 -18.58 2.11 -19.12
N VAL A 614 -18.07 0.97 -18.67
CA VAL A 614 -18.82 -0.12 -18.06
C VAL A 614 -18.10 -0.53 -16.77
N ARG A 615 -18.80 -1.21 -15.87
CA ARG A 615 -18.20 -1.81 -14.68
C ARG A 615 -18.11 -3.32 -14.85
N SER A 616 -16.95 -3.90 -14.53
CA SER A 616 -16.82 -5.35 -14.41
C SER A 616 -17.55 -5.88 -13.19
N ASP A 617 -17.90 -7.16 -13.22
CA ASP A 617 -18.40 -7.90 -12.06
C ASP A 617 -17.25 -8.32 -11.12
N ARG A 618 -17.58 -9.07 -10.08
CA ARG A 618 -16.63 -9.56 -9.08
C ARG A 618 -15.56 -10.51 -9.64
N ASP A 619 -15.81 -11.10 -10.80
CA ASP A 619 -14.90 -12.04 -11.46
C ASP A 619 -14.08 -11.33 -12.55
N GLY A 620 -14.18 -10.00 -12.66
CA GLY A 620 -13.48 -9.22 -13.67
C GLY A 620 -14.06 -9.37 -15.07
N LYS A 621 -15.31 -9.80 -15.19
CA LYS A 621 -16.02 -9.95 -16.46
C LYS A 621 -16.98 -8.80 -16.70
N PHE A 622 -17.23 -8.47 -17.95
CA PHE A 622 -18.31 -7.55 -18.30
C PHE A 622 -18.92 -7.91 -19.65
N GLN A 623 -20.16 -7.48 -19.85
CA GLN A 623 -20.82 -7.51 -21.14
C GLN A 623 -21.53 -6.18 -21.35
N THR A 624 -21.28 -5.52 -22.48
CA THR A 624 -21.95 -4.27 -22.83
C THR A 624 -22.27 -4.20 -24.31
N ARG A 625 -23.23 -3.35 -24.65
CA ARG A 625 -23.62 -3.06 -26.03
C ARG A 625 -23.29 -1.62 -26.35
N ILE A 626 -22.60 -1.40 -27.47
CA ILE A 626 -22.27 -0.08 -27.96
C ILE A 626 -22.70 0.05 -29.42
N PHE A 627 -23.06 1.27 -29.83
CA PHE A 627 -23.23 1.58 -31.24
C PHE A 627 -21.88 1.94 -31.84
N MET A 628 -21.54 1.30 -32.96
CA MET A 628 -20.37 1.67 -33.73
C MET A 628 -20.55 3.11 -34.21
N PRO A 629 -19.55 3.98 -33.98
CA PRO A 629 -19.66 5.36 -34.37
C PRO A 629 -19.74 5.54 -35.89
N ILE A 630 -19.89 6.78 -36.33
CA ILE A 630 -19.75 7.12 -37.74
C ILE A 630 -18.30 6.88 -38.15
N LEU A 631 -18.08 5.87 -38.97
CA LEU A 631 -16.76 5.38 -39.39
C LEU A 631 -16.68 5.34 -40.92
N GLY A 632 -15.47 5.44 -41.45
CA GLY A 632 -15.16 5.08 -42.84
C GLY A 632 -15.15 3.55 -43.02
N GLU A 633 -14.91 3.09 -44.24
CA GLU A 633 -14.75 1.66 -44.52
C GLU A 633 -13.36 1.19 -44.05
N GLY A 634 -13.28 0.02 -43.40
CA GLY A 634 -12.02 -0.60 -43.00
C GLY A 634 -11.94 -1.05 -41.54
N PRO A 635 -10.74 -1.50 -41.10
CA PRO A 635 -10.54 -2.03 -39.76
C PRO A 635 -10.40 -0.91 -38.72
N TYR A 636 -11.16 -1.01 -37.63
CA TYR A 636 -11.10 -0.13 -36.48
C TYR A 636 -10.69 -0.89 -35.24
N LYS A 637 -9.68 -0.37 -34.54
CA LYS A 637 -9.24 -0.93 -33.28
C LYS A 637 -10.26 -0.65 -32.19
N ILE A 638 -10.69 -1.70 -31.51
CA ILE A 638 -11.43 -1.64 -30.26
C ILE A 638 -10.43 -2.00 -29.15
N GLU A 639 -10.14 -1.04 -28.30
CA GLU A 639 -9.28 -1.22 -27.14
C GLU A 639 -10.13 -1.06 -25.89
N VAL A 640 -9.97 -1.97 -24.94
CA VAL A 640 -10.64 -1.92 -23.65
C VAL A 640 -9.57 -1.84 -22.58
N ILE A 641 -9.67 -0.83 -21.71
CA ILE A 641 -8.69 -0.55 -20.65
C ILE A 641 -9.44 -0.42 -19.32
N ASP A 642 -9.02 -1.12 -18.28
CA ASP A 642 -9.56 -0.87 -16.93
C ASP A 642 -8.85 0.27 -16.19
N ALA A 643 -9.47 0.73 -15.10
CA ALA A 643 -8.95 1.82 -14.27
C ALA A 643 -7.53 1.61 -13.75
N SER A 644 -7.06 0.37 -13.69
CA SER A 644 -5.71 0.03 -13.24
C SER A 644 -4.69 -0.02 -14.39
N GLY A 645 -5.12 0.16 -15.64
CA GLY A 645 -4.27 0.16 -16.83
C GLY A 645 -4.12 -1.18 -17.54
N ASN A 646 -4.81 -2.24 -17.08
CA ASN A 646 -4.89 -3.49 -17.83
C ASN A 646 -5.65 -3.24 -19.13
N ARG A 647 -5.20 -3.83 -20.24
CA ARG A 647 -5.84 -3.63 -21.54
C ARG A 647 -5.96 -4.90 -22.36
N ALA A 648 -6.99 -4.92 -23.20
CA ALA A 648 -7.18 -5.88 -24.28
C ALA A 648 -7.56 -5.13 -25.55
N GLU A 649 -7.19 -5.65 -26.70
CA GLU A 649 -7.56 -5.07 -27.99
C GLU A 649 -8.03 -6.12 -28.98
N THR A 650 -8.91 -5.70 -29.87
CA THR A 650 -9.40 -6.47 -31.01
C THR A 650 -9.80 -5.51 -32.13
N TYR A 651 -10.27 -6.03 -33.26
CA TYR A 651 -10.66 -5.22 -34.42
C TYR A 651 -12.12 -5.45 -34.77
N PHE A 652 -12.80 -4.36 -35.13
CA PHE A 652 -14.08 -4.38 -35.82
C PHE A 652 -13.88 -3.92 -37.26
N TYR A 653 -14.42 -4.65 -38.23
CA TYR A 653 -14.35 -4.28 -39.63
C TYR A 653 -15.62 -3.55 -40.08
N CYS A 654 -15.49 -2.27 -40.43
CA CYS A 654 -16.58 -1.48 -40.99
C CYS A 654 -16.70 -1.78 -42.50
N GLU A 655 -17.73 -2.54 -42.88
CA GLU A 655 -18.02 -2.92 -44.27
C GLU A 655 -18.66 -1.78 -45.06
N LEU A 656 -19.49 -0.98 -44.39
CA LEU A 656 -20.26 0.12 -44.98
C LEU A 656 -20.08 1.37 -44.12
N GLY A 657 -19.16 2.22 -44.56
CA GLY A 657 -18.80 3.47 -43.90
C GLY A 657 -19.24 4.71 -44.69
N ILE A 658 -18.95 5.88 -44.14
CA ILE A 658 -19.29 7.17 -44.77
C ILE A 658 -18.63 7.34 -46.15
N ASP A 659 -17.45 6.73 -46.35
CA ASP A 659 -16.73 6.76 -47.61
C ASP A 659 -17.39 5.89 -48.67
N THR A 660 -17.97 4.76 -48.29
CA THR A 660 -18.76 3.89 -49.17
C THR A 660 -19.98 4.65 -49.66
N LEU A 661 -20.73 5.26 -48.73
CA LEU A 661 -21.88 6.12 -49.05
C LEU A 661 -21.48 7.30 -49.95
N LYS A 662 -20.34 7.95 -49.67
CA LYS A 662 -19.84 9.07 -50.47
C LYS A 662 -19.47 8.62 -51.89
N LYS A 663 -18.78 7.49 -52.04
CA LYS A 663 -18.42 6.91 -53.35
C LYS A 663 -19.66 6.54 -54.14
N GLU A 664 -20.68 5.97 -53.50
CA GLU A 664 -21.95 5.64 -54.16
C GLU A 664 -22.69 6.90 -54.61
N VAL A 665 -22.79 7.92 -53.75
CA VAL A 665 -23.38 9.21 -54.11
C VAL A 665 -22.63 9.89 -55.26
N GLU A 666 -21.30 9.88 -55.24
CA GLU A 666 -20.50 10.42 -56.34
C GLU A 666 -20.64 9.60 -57.64
N SER A 667 -20.77 8.27 -57.54
CA SER A 667 -21.05 7.43 -58.69
C SER A 667 -22.42 7.74 -59.28
N MET A 668 -23.45 7.88 -58.45
CA MET A 668 -24.79 8.25 -58.91
C MET A 668 -24.81 9.63 -59.57
N LYS A 669 -24.08 10.62 -59.02
CA LYS A 669 -23.92 11.93 -59.66
C LYS A 669 -23.29 11.81 -61.05
N ARG A 670 -22.20 11.05 -61.19
CA ARG A 670 -21.56 10.81 -62.49
C ARG A 670 -22.49 10.09 -63.48
N ASP A 671 -23.25 9.10 -63.00
CA ASP A 671 -24.21 8.35 -63.83
C ASP A 671 -25.36 9.28 -64.28
N LEU A 672 -25.88 10.12 -63.38
CA LEU A 672 -26.90 11.13 -63.69
C LEU A 672 -26.39 12.20 -64.67
N ASP A 673 -25.18 12.72 -64.48
CA ASP A 673 -24.57 13.71 -65.39
C ASP A 673 -24.36 13.14 -66.80
N LYS A 674 -24.00 11.85 -66.91
CA LYS A 674 -23.93 11.14 -68.21
C LYS A 674 -25.30 11.03 -68.88
N ILE A 675 -26.35 10.71 -68.12
CA ILE A 675 -27.72 10.63 -68.65
C ILE A 675 -28.17 12.03 -69.12
N ILE A 676 -27.98 13.07 -68.31
CA ILE A 676 -28.31 14.45 -68.68
C ILE A 676 -27.51 14.90 -69.91
N GLY A 677 -26.21 14.61 -69.96
CA GLY A 677 -25.33 14.91 -71.10
C GLY A 677 -25.77 14.24 -72.39
N ARG A 678 -26.16 12.96 -72.35
CA ARG A 678 -26.76 12.23 -73.49
C ARG A 678 -28.10 12.82 -73.93
N THR A 679 -28.89 13.33 -72.99
CA THR A 679 -30.18 13.97 -73.29
C THR A 679 -30.01 15.37 -73.89
N THR A 680 -28.88 16.03 -73.62
CA THR A 680 -28.60 17.43 -74.03
C THR A 680 -27.79 17.52 -75.33
N ILE A 681 -26.94 16.52 -75.63
CA ILE A 681 -26.14 16.46 -76.86
C ILE A 681 -26.76 15.44 -77.82
N GLY A 682 -27.68 15.88 -78.67
CA GLY A 682 -28.12 15.12 -79.83
C GLY A 682 -29.54 15.42 -80.27
N ASN A 683 -29.67 16.13 -81.40
CA ASN A 683 -30.90 16.19 -82.20
C ASN A 683 -31.55 14.80 -82.27
N MET A 684 -32.79 14.69 -81.80
CA MET A 684 -33.64 13.51 -81.98
C MET A 684 -33.71 13.16 -83.48
N SER A 685 -32.91 12.19 -83.90
CA SER A 685 -32.93 11.59 -85.23
C SER A 685 -33.11 10.07 -85.09
N SER A 686 -33.77 9.51 -86.09
CA SER A 686 -34.52 8.25 -86.20
C SER A 686 -33.90 6.88 -85.80
N THR A 687 -32.91 6.82 -84.90
CA THR A 687 -32.48 5.55 -84.24
C THR A 687 -32.96 5.51 -82.79
N VAL A 688 -34.27 5.58 -82.59
CA VAL A 688 -34.88 5.89 -81.29
C VAL A 688 -34.92 4.69 -80.33
N ASP A 689 -35.03 3.45 -80.79
CA ASP A 689 -35.34 2.34 -79.88
C ASP A 689 -34.13 1.84 -79.07
N LYS A 690 -32.92 1.84 -79.64
CA LYS A 690 -31.74 1.26 -78.99
C LYS A 690 -31.16 2.17 -77.91
N GLU A 691 -31.10 3.47 -78.17
CA GLU A 691 -30.63 4.47 -77.18
C GLU A 691 -31.67 4.67 -76.06
N TYR A 692 -32.97 4.59 -76.36
CA TYR A 692 -34.03 4.69 -75.36
C TYR A 692 -34.02 3.49 -74.40
N GLU A 693 -33.83 2.27 -74.91
CA GLU A 693 -33.67 1.07 -74.09
C GLU A 693 -32.39 1.10 -73.23
N GLU A 694 -31.28 1.64 -73.74
CA GLU A 694 -30.07 1.83 -72.94
C GLU A 694 -30.25 2.88 -71.83
N ILE A 695 -31.00 3.95 -72.10
CA ILE A 695 -31.37 4.96 -71.10
C ILE A 695 -32.30 4.35 -70.04
N LEU A 696 -33.30 3.56 -70.44
CA LEU A 696 -34.20 2.86 -69.50
C LEU A 696 -33.46 1.83 -68.65
N ALA A 697 -32.52 1.07 -69.23
CA ALA A 697 -31.67 0.15 -68.49
C ALA A 697 -30.78 0.90 -67.47
N SER A 698 -30.23 2.05 -67.87
CA SER A 698 -29.44 2.91 -66.98
C SER A 698 -30.28 3.52 -65.85
N LEU A 699 -31.52 3.92 -66.14
CA LEU A 699 -32.48 4.44 -65.15
C LEU A 699 -32.95 3.35 -64.17
N ARG A 700 -33.13 2.09 -64.63
CA ARG A 700 -33.41 0.95 -63.74
C ARG A 700 -32.26 0.66 -62.80
N ILE A 701 -31.03 0.61 -63.32
CA ILE A 701 -29.82 0.44 -62.49
C ILE A 701 -29.70 1.59 -61.48
N LEU A 702 -30.00 2.83 -61.88
CA LEU A 702 -30.03 3.97 -60.97
C LEU A 702 -31.15 3.84 -59.91
N GLY A 703 -32.33 3.37 -60.31
CA GLY A 703 -33.46 3.10 -59.42
C GLY A 703 -33.16 2.03 -58.37
N ASP A 704 -32.57 0.90 -58.78
CA ASP A 704 -32.17 -0.18 -57.87
C ASP A 704 -31.09 0.30 -56.88
N LYS A 705 -30.16 1.15 -57.33
CA LYS A 705 -29.17 1.81 -56.43
C LYS A 705 -29.85 2.76 -55.45
N ILE A 706 -30.85 3.53 -55.90
CA ILE A 706 -31.60 4.47 -55.05
C ILE A 706 -32.43 3.72 -54.00
N GLU A 707 -33.15 2.65 -54.36
CA GLU A 707 -33.93 1.85 -53.40
C GLU A 707 -33.03 1.22 -52.33
N ARG A 708 -31.85 0.70 -52.73
CA ARG A 708 -30.86 0.18 -51.78
C ARG A 708 -30.40 1.26 -50.82
N LEU A 709 -30.04 2.43 -51.32
CA LEU A 709 -29.62 3.59 -50.53
C LEU A 709 -30.74 4.18 -49.67
N GLU A 710 -32.00 4.14 -50.10
CA GLU A 710 -33.14 4.55 -49.28
C GLU A 710 -33.35 3.60 -48.09
N SER A 711 -33.15 2.29 -48.29
CA SER A 711 -33.17 1.31 -47.20
C SER A 711 -32.03 1.53 -46.19
N GLU A 712 -30.83 1.87 -46.67
CA GLU A 712 -29.64 2.14 -45.85
C GLU A 712 -29.70 3.52 -45.17
N SER A 713 -30.28 4.53 -45.83
CA SER A 713 -30.47 5.92 -45.34
C SER A 713 -31.57 6.04 -44.28
N SER A 714 -32.63 5.23 -44.37
CA SER A 714 -33.68 5.18 -43.34
C SER A 714 -33.12 4.79 -41.96
N TYR A 715 -32.03 4.03 -41.92
CA TYR A 715 -31.34 3.63 -40.69
C TYR A 715 -30.53 4.79 -40.07
N ILE A 716 -29.82 5.56 -40.91
CA ILE A 716 -29.05 6.75 -40.47
C ILE A 716 -29.99 7.87 -40.00
N LYS A 717 -31.14 8.06 -40.66
CA LYS A 717 -32.16 9.01 -40.20
C LYS A 717 -32.62 8.69 -38.78
N ASN A 718 -32.89 7.42 -38.46
CA ASN A 718 -33.29 7.02 -37.11
C ASN A 718 -32.20 7.31 -36.05
N LEU A 719 -30.92 7.12 -36.38
CA LEU A 719 -29.80 7.48 -35.49
C LEU A 719 -29.66 9.00 -35.30
N SER A 720 -29.89 9.79 -36.36
CA SER A 720 -29.86 11.26 -36.28
C SER A 720 -30.97 11.84 -35.39
N TYR A 721 -32.16 11.23 -35.39
CA TYR A 721 -33.24 11.60 -34.47
C TYR A 721 -32.91 11.24 -33.01
N VAL A 722 -32.23 10.11 -32.77
CA VAL A 722 -31.79 9.69 -31.42
C VAL A 722 -30.69 10.60 -30.86
N LEU A 723 -29.85 11.21 -31.69
CA LEU A 723 -28.81 12.18 -31.28
C LEU A 723 -29.34 13.62 -31.14
N LEU A 724 -30.35 14.02 -31.91
CA LEU A 724 -30.97 15.34 -31.85
C LEU A 724 -31.80 15.56 -30.57
N ILE A 725 -32.44 14.51 -30.05
CA ILE A 725 -33.27 14.59 -28.84
C ILE A 725 -32.44 14.98 -27.60
N PRO A 726 -31.31 14.30 -27.26
CA PRO A 726 -30.43 14.70 -26.16
C PRO A 726 -29.86 16.11 -26.33
N LEU A 727 -29.47 16.49 -27.56
CA LEU A 727 -28.90 17.81 -27.85
C LEU A 727 -29.93 18.92 -27.62
N ALA A 728 -31.18 18.71 -28.04
CA ALA A 728 -32.28 19.62 -27.79
C ALA A 728 -32.60 19.74 -26.28
N VAL A 729 -32.57 18.61 -25.55
CA VAL A 729 -32.75 18.61 -24.09
C VAL A 729 -31.61 19.35 -23.40
N LEU A 730 -30.35 19.18 -23.82
CA LEU A 730 -29.20 19.88 -23.27
C LEU A 730 -29.30 21.40 -23.50
N CYS A 731 -29.71 21.82 -24.71
CA CYS A 731 -29.95 23.23 -25.02
C CYS A 731 -31.08 23.83 -24.17
N ILE A 732 -32.16 23.08 -23.93
CA ILE A 732 -33.26 23.51 -23.05
C ILE A 732 -32.78 23.64 -21.60
N VAL A 733 -31.98 22.70 -21.10
CA VAL A 733 -31.41 22.78 -19.75
C VAL A 733 -30.48 23.99 -19.60
N VAL A 734 -29.60 24.24 -20.59
CA VAL A 734 -28.73 25.43 -20.61
C VAL A 734 -29.55 26.72 -20.65
N LEU A 735 -30.63 26.76 -21.42
CA LEU A 735 -31.56 27.91 -21.47
C LEU A 735 -32.29 28.12 -20.13
N ILE A 736 -32.73 27.06 -19.46
CA ILE A 736 -33.38 27.13 -18.14
C ILE A 736 -32.37 27.62 -17.08
N LEU A 737 -31.14 27.12 -17.10
CA LEU A 737 -30.09 27.50 -16.17
C LEU A 737 -29.64 28.96 -16.40
N THR A 738 -29.46 29.39 -17.65
CA THR A 738 -29.14 30.79 -17.98
C THR A 738 -30.29 31.74 -17.65
N TRP A 739 -31.55 31.32 -17.86
CA TRP A 739 -32.72 32.09 -17.45
C TRP A 739 -32.85 32.20 -15.93
N ARG A 740 -32.63 31.11 -15.17
CA ARG A 740 -32.57 31.15 -13.71
C ARG A 740 -31.45 32.05 -13.20
N TYR A 741 -30.26 31.95 -13.78
CA TYR A 741 -29.12 32.82 -13.45
C TYR A 741 -29.45 34.30 -13.68
N TRP A 742 -30.12 34.62 -14.79
CA TRP A 742 -30.56 35.99 -15.09
C TRP A 742 -31.66 36.50 -14.15
N ARG A 743 -32.55 35.61 -13.68
CA ARG A 743 -33.63 35.97 -12.76
C ARG A 743 -33.12 36.26 -11.35
N VAL A 744 -32.18 35.45 -10.85
CA VAL A 744 -31.53 35.64 -9.54
C VAL A 744 -30.64 36.89 -9.50
N LYS A 745 -30.14 37.37 -10.64
CA LYS A 745 -29.34 38.60 -10.72
C LYS A 745 -30.18 39.88 -10.79
N LYS A 746 -31.51 39.75 -10.91
CA LYS A 746 -32.46 40.86 -11.12
C LYS A 746 -33.41 41.07 -9.93
N GLU A 747 -33.47 40.10 -9.01
CA GLU A 747 -33.92 40.25 -7.62
C GLU A 747 -32.72 40.63 -6.74
#